data_AF-A0A7M7KHL3-F1
#
_entry.id   AF-A0A7M7KHL3-F1
#
_cell.length_a   1.000
_cell.length_b   1.000
_cell.length_c   1.000
_cell.angle_alpha   90.00
_cell.angle_beta   90.00
_cell.angle_gamma   90.00
#
_symmetry.space_group_name_H-M   'P 1'
#
loop_
_entity.id
_entity.type
_entity.pdbx_description
1 polymer ?
#
loop_
_entity_poly.entity_id
_entity_poly.type
_entity_poly.pdbx_seq_one_letter_code
_entity_poly.pdbx_strand_id
1 'polypeptide(L)'
;MLRFDGRVAVVTGAGNGLGREYALLLASRGCKVVVNDLGGGRDGQGSSSRPADVVVNEIKKAGGEAVANYDSVENGQTVIATAISNYGRVDILINNAGILRDKAFVNMTEAEFDIIHRVHLKGSYSVTKAAWPYMRNQNYGKIIMTASAAGIFGNFGQANYASAKLALLGLSNTLAIEGRKYNIAVNTIVPIAASRLTEDIMPSEIFDKLKPHFVAPVAVWLCHEDCSDTGGCFEAAGGFVAKYQFFRSIGKAFTNEKLTPESLRDNWNTVTDLTGARPLGNIQEQTISVVQALSGENSTSNAVLPAPRSQASADDPSLFQYNIDSVILYHLAVGVSTKQPNCLRFLYENAEDFSVLPSFGVIPPMSAVYNSEELHVAIARVKGDPSRMLHGEQYLELLKPLPTSAAIKTDVRIVDVLDKGSGAVVVIDADMKDATSGELLARSQWVVFFVGAGNFGGPRSSKKVIPTAQMPAREPDAVLEDRTSIDQAALYRLCGDKNPLHIDPMFAAMGGWQQPIMHGLCSLGYSTRHVMQAFANNNMNAFKSLKVRFTGPVIPGETVRTRMWKDGSRVLFETVAVESGKTAIGGGIIEFHTPRVSDTVQTVSYQPDGNMASKPELKTDMVFEGMRFRIEEQPELTGKIQAIYEYNITQDGKTVATWTLDLKNGDGSVYEGACKDGKPNCVVTISDDDMFNMAVGQLDPQKAFMTGKLKVRGNIMLMQKLRLLLKPPPEKEKSGSLAAESSSSDTSELRCKEIFSTTNTKVSRSPELAADIQTIFQFDILKGGQVAYQYTLDLKNGKGCGYEGPAKEKPDCILIMEDDILDKVHSGKLDAQRAFMTQKLKIKGNVLASQKLAEIWADDQDSFDAESPVAVSASKSAGLIAPSGAPKTVKADFIFNIFLYHLRQDPAMGEHIAGLVKCMYHWVILQNGKKASEWTSDLKTGKGDLYNEAPRGGANTEVQITIDDEDLVQLMLGKLNPQKAFMQGRLKIRGNIMLMQKFNTLWQEIVKSGRVVELKLMAPLLSDGQPLSSELWSDYQFFRLTQRLAHLPELVQASQGRSFHFRVSQAGQPRSEWTIDLSTPPGAVYRGAPKNIGKVCEITIDDLAIHHLVEGSLTPQTGFSEANVSDRPALEGLMPLFFSKAKL
;
A
#
# COMPACT_ATOMS: atom_id res chain seq x y z
N MET A 1 -23.35 25.78 4.69
CA MET A 1 -23.33 25.17 3.35
C MET A 1 -22.49 26.05 2.44
N LEU A 2 -21.56 25.48 1.67
CA LEU A 2 -20.75 26.24 0.70
C LEU A 2 -21.62 26.74 -0.47
N ARG A 3 -21.48 28.02 -0.83
CA ARG A 3 -22.38 28.82 -1.69
C ARG A 3 -21.57 29.68 -2.67
N PHE A 4 -22.21 30.13 -3.74
CA PHE A 4 -21.58 30.87 -4.84
C PHE A 4 -22.38 32.11 -5.25
N ASP A 5 -23.11 32.69 -4.29
CA ASP A 5 -24.00 33.83 -4.53
C ASP A 5 -23.25 35.02 -5.13
N GLY A 6 -23.80 35.59 -6.21
CA GLY A 6 -23.20 36.72 -6.91
C GLY A 6 -21.91 36.40 -7.69
N ARG A 7 -21.42 35.15 -7.66
CA ARG A 7 -20.28 34.68 -8.46
C ARG A 7 -20.74 34.26 -9.86
N VAL A 8 -19.91 34.53 -10.87
CA VAL A 8 -20.15 34.07 -12.26
C VAL A 8 -19.11 33.03 -12.67
N ALA A 9 -19.57 31.87 -13.12
CA ALA A 9 -18.73 30.79 -13.61
C ALA A 9 -18.84 30.60 -15.13
N VAL A 10 -17.71 30.28 -15.75
CA VAL A 10 -17.64 29.77 -17.12
C VAL A 10 -17.14 28.33 -17.07
N VAL A 11 -17.89 27.39 -17.64
CA VAL A 11 -17.47 25.98 -17.75
C VAL A 11 -17.43 25.60 -19.22
N THR A 12 -16.29 25.08 -19.69
CA THR A 12 -16.09 24.71 -21.10
C THR A 12 -16.26 23.22 -21.33
N GLY A 13 -16.88 22.83 -22.46
CA GLY A 13 -17.33 21.45 -22.70
C GLY A 13 -18.42 21.02 -21.70
N ALA A 14 -19.36 21.93 -21.41
CA ALA A 14 -20.33 21.80 -20.33
C ALA A 14 -21.67 21.16 -20.75
N GLY A 15 -21.84 20.76 -22.00
CA GLY A 15 -23.06 20.12 -22.50
C GLY A 15 -23.16 18.62 -22.18
N ASN A 16 -22.06 17.98 -21.74
CA ASN A 16 -22.02 16.57 -21.37
C ASN A 16 -21.02 16.30 -20.22
N GLY A 17 -21.16 15.15 -19.55
CA GLY A 17 -20.13 14.58 -18.67
C GLY A 17 -19.70 15.49 -17.52
N LEU A 18 -18.39 15.52 -17.25
CA LEU A 18 -17.80 16.30 -16.15
C LEU A 18 -18.21 17.78 -16.17
N GLY A 19 -18.12 18.44 -17.33
CA GLY A 19 -18.49 19.85 -17.49
C GLY A 19 -19.96 20.13 -17.16
N ARG A 20 -20.87 19.21 -17.51
CA ARG A 20 -22.29 19.32 -17.14
C ARG A 20 -22.47 19.26 -15.62
N GLU A 21 -21.84 18.31 -14.94
CA GLU A 21 -21.96 18.18 -13.48
C GLU A 21 -21.35 19.39 -12.76
N TYR A 22 -20.23 19.94 -13.25
CA TYR A 22 -19.66 21.19 -12.72
C TYR A 22 -20.64 22.37 -12.87
N ALA A 23 -21.27 22.52 -14.04
CA ALA A 23 -22.23 23.59 -14.30
C ALA A 23 -23.49 23.48 -13.43
N LEU A 24 -24.05 22.27 -13.27
CA LEU A 24 -25.21 22.01 -12.42
C LEU A 24 -24.90 22.20 -10.94
N LEU A 25 -23.73 21.76 -10.46
CA LEU A 25 -23.33 21.90 -9.06
C LEU A 25 -22.99 23.35 -8.69
N LEU A 26 -22.43 24.13 -9.60
CA LEU A 26 -22.23 25.57 -9.38
C LEU A 26 -23.57 26.33 -9.35
N ALA A 27 -24.46 26.06 -10.31
CA ALA A 27 -25.74 26.74 -10.40
C ALA A 27 -26.67 26.44 -9.21
N SER A 28 -26.76 25.18 -8.78
CA SER A 28 -27.55 24.78 -7.60
C SER A 28 -27.04 25.35 -6.27
N ARG A 29 -25.83 25.95 -6.26
CA ARG A 29 -25.25 26.64 -5.10
C ARG A 29 -25.26 28.17 -5.23
N GLY A 30 -26.01 28.73 -6.19
CA GLY A 30 -26.22 30.17 -6.35
C GLY A 30 -25.31 30.87 -7.38
N CYS A 31 -24.45 30.13 -8.08
CA CYS A 31 -23.60 30.69 -9.13
C CYS A 31 -24.39 30.98 -10.42
N LYS A 32 -24.04 32.03 -11.15
CA LYS A 32 -24.55 32.28 -12.51
C LYS A 32 -23.61 31.65 -13.52
N VAL A 33 -24.10 30.76 -14.39
CA VAL A 33 -23.23 29.86 -15.18
C VAL A 33 -23.33 30.10 -16.70
N VAL A 34 -22.19 30.34 -17.34
CA VAL A 34 -22.03 30.20 -18.78
C VAL A 34 -21.67 28.76 -19.11
N VAL A 35 -22.58 28.08 -19.80
CA VAL A 35 -22.41 26.72 -20.32
C VAL A 35 -21.84 26.82 -21.73
N ASN A 36 -20.52 26.69 -21.87
CA ASN A 36 -19.87 26.63 -23.18
C ASN A 36 -19.80 25.17 -23.67
N ASP A 37 -20.34 24.89 -24.86
CA ASP A 37 -20.11 23.64 -25.57
C ASP A 37 -20.26 23.83 -27.09
N LEU A 38 -19.27 23.39 -27.87
CA LEU A 38 -19.30 23.42 -29.34
C LEU A 38 -20.29 22.41 -29.93
N GLY A 39 -20.65 21.36 -29.17
CA GLY A 39 -21.56 20.29 -29.56
C GLY A 39 -21.07 19.36 -30.67
N GLY A 40 -19.74 19.29 -30.87
CA GLY A 40 -19.09 18.33 -31.76
C GLY A 40 -18.94 16.92 -31.14
N GLY A 41 -18.46 15.98 -31.96
CA GLY A 41 -18.15 14.61 -31.54
C GLY A 41 -16.91 14.50 -30.66
N ARG A 42 -16.74 13.33 -30.01
CA ARG A 42 -15.56 12.98 -29.17
C ARG A 42 -14.22 13.15 -29.92
N ASP A 43 -14.25 13.10 -31.24
CA ASP A 43 -13.10 13.17 -32.13
C ASP A 43 -12.82 14.61 -32.65
N GLY A 44 -13.69 15.58 -32.33
CA GLY A 44 -13.60 16.98 -32.73
C GLY A 44 -14.26 17.33 -34.06
N GLN A 45 -15.14 16.49 -34.62
CA GLN A 45 -15.91 16.83 -35.82
C GLN A 45 -17.32 17.35 -35.51
N GLY A 46 -17.79 18.30 -36.34
CA GLY A 46 -19.13 18.90 -36.25
C GLY A 46 -19.31 19.94 -35.13
N SER A 47 -20.49 20.54 -35.09
CA SER A 47 -20.92 21.47 -34.05
C SER A 47 -22.45 21.47 -33.89
N SER A 48 -22.95 21.87 -32.73
CA SER A 48 -24.39 21.95 -32.42
C SER A 48 -24.64 22.81 -31.18
N SER A 49 -25.66 23.67 -31.17
CA SER A 49 -26.06 24.40 -29.96
C SER A 49 -26.66 23.48 -28.88
N ARG A 50 -27.28 22.38 -29.32
CA ARG A 50 -28.19 21.53 -28.52
C ARG A 50 -27.60 21.04 -27.19
N PRO A 51 -26.32 20.63 -27.07
CA PRO A 51 -25.78 20.18 -25.80
C PRO A 51 -25.71 21.29 -24.74
N ALA A 52 -25.29 22.51 -25.12
CA ALA A 52 -25.30 23.66 -24.22
C ALA A 52 -26.74 24.08 -23.89
N ASP A 53 -27.62 24.12 -24.90
CA ASP A 53 -29.05 24.45 -24.72
C ASP A 53 -29.74 23.54 -23.71
N VAL A 54 -29.47 22.22 -23.76
CA VAL A 54 -30.07 21.25 -22.84
C VAL A 54 -29.67 21.55 -21.41
N VAL A 55 -28.37 21.72 -21.12
CA VAL A 55 -27.88 21.94 -19.75
C VAL A 55 -28.31 23.30 -19.19
N VAL A 56 -28.39 24.35 -20.02
CA VAL A 56 -28.96 25.64 -19.62
C VAL A 56 -30.45 25.52 -19.27
N ASN A 57 -31.21 24.73 -20.02
CA ASN A 57 -32.61 24.46 -19.71
C ASN A 57 -32.79 23.58 -18.46
N GLU A 58 -31.87 22.66 -18.18
CA GLU A 58 -31.83 21.90 -16.91
C GLU A 58 -31.57 22.84 -15.72
N ILE A 59 -30.55 23.70 -15.80
CA ILE A 59 -30.24 24.70 -14.76
C ILE A 59 -31.44 25.62 -14.49
N LYS A 60 -32.06 26.17 -15.53
CA LYS A 60 -33.23 27.06 -15.39
C LYS A 60 -34.45 26.36 -14.78
N LYS A 61 -34.68 25.08 -15.11
CA LYS A 61 -35.74 24.27 -14.49
C LYS A 61 -35.46 23.97 -13.01
N ALA A 62 -34.19 23.89 -12.62
CA ALA A 62 -33.75 23.77 -11.23
C ALA A 62 -33.71 25.13 -10.48
N GLY A 63 -34.17 26.23 -11.09
CA GLY A 63 -34.22 27.55 -10.47
C GLY A 63 -32.89 28.34 -10.51
N GLY A 64 -31.85 27.82 -11.17
CA GLY A 64 -30.56 28.49 -11.33
C GLY A 64 -30.49 29.42 -12.56
N GLU A 65 -29.53 30.36 -12.54
CA GLU A 65 -29.26 31.25 -13.67
C GLU A 65 -28.17 30.68 -14.59
N ALA A 66 -28.49 30.49 -15.87
CA ALA A 66 -27.49 30.11 -16.88
C ALA A 66 -27.75 30.69 -18.28
N VAL A 67 -26.69 30.75 -19.08
CA VAL A 67 -26.71 31.12 -20.51
C VAL A 67 -25.77 30.20 -21.30
N ALA A 68 -26.11 29.93 -22.55
CA ALA A 68 -25.31 29.07 -23.42
C ALA A 68 -24.27 29.88 -24.20
N ASN A 69 -23.15 29.23 -24.51
CA ASN A 69 -22.20 29.67 -25.53
C ASN A 69 -21.82 28.47 -26.41
N TYR A 70 -21.70 28.69 -27.73
CA TYR A 70 -21.53 27.62 -28.72
C TYR A 70 -20.15 27.64 -29.41
N ASP A 71 -19.22 28.48 -28.94
CA ASP A 71 -17.93 28.69 -29.59
C ASP A 71 -16.91 27.58 -29.27
N SER A 72 -15.99 27.34 -30.21
CA SER A 72 -14.75 26.61 -29.89
C SER A 72 -13.97 27.39 -28.82
N VAL A 73 -13.42 26.69 -27.84
CA VAL A 73 -12.52 27.25 -26.81
C VAL A 73 -11.28 27.94 -27.38
N GLU A 74 -10.93 27.67 -28.65
CA GLU A 74 -9.91 28.43 -29.38
C GLU A 74 -10.24 29.92 -29.45
N ASN A 75 -11.53 30.27 -29.55
CA ASN A 75 -12.07 31.63 -29.61
C ASN A 75 -12.40 32.20 -28.22
N GLY A 76 -11.56 31.93 -27.21
CA GLY A 76 -11.86 32.22 -25.80
C GLY A 76 -12.30 33.66 -25.46
N GLN A 77 -12.02 34.65 -26.31
CA GLN A 77 -12.57 36.00 -26.19
C GLN A 77 -14.11 36.04 -26.30
N THR A 78 -14.73 35.30 -27.22
CA THR A 78 -16.20 35.29 -27.39
C THR A 78 -16.89 34.50 -26.26
N VAL A 79 -16.27 33.39 -25.84
CA VAL A 79 -16.68 32.58 -24.67
C VAL A 79 -16.78 33.45 -23.42
N ILE A 80 -15.74 34.25 -23.11
CA ILE A 80 -15.75 35.15 -21.96
C ILE A 80 -16.66 36.38 -22.20
N ALA A 81 -16.77 36.89 -23.42
CA ALA A 81 -17.71 37.96 -23.74
C ALA A 81 -19.18 37.56 -23.46
N THR A 82 -19.55 36.29 -23.53
CA THR A 82 -20.87 35.81 -23.08
C THR A 82 -21.08 36.04 -21.57
N ALA A 83 -20.08 35.78 -20.73
CA ALA A 83 -20.17 36.03 -19.28
C ALA A 83 -20.31 37.53 -18.97
N ILE A 84 -19.48 38.36 -19.60
CA ILE A 84 -19.48 39.81 -19.38
C ILE A 84 -20.76 40.46 -19.89
N SER A 85 -21.29 40.06 -21.05
CA SER A 85 -22.52 40.64 -21.61
C SER A 85 -23.80 40.26 -20.85
N ASN A 86 -23.87 39.07 -20.24
CA ASN A 86 -25.05 38.61 -19.50
C ASN A 86 -24.99 38.95 -18.00
N TYR A 87 -23.80 38.93 -17.40
CA TYR A 87 -23.63 39.01 -15.94
C TYR A 87 -22.60 40.05 -15.47
N GLY A 88 -21.98 40.80 -16.38
CA GLY A 88 -21.05 41.89 -16.08
C GLY A 88 -19.66 41.49 -15.56
N ARG A 89 -19.44 40.21 -15.22
CA ARG A 89 -18.22 39.71 -14.57
C ARG A 89 -17.92 38.25 -14.88
N VAL A 90 -16.74 37.79 -14.47
CA VAL A 90 -16.36 36.37 -14.36
C VAL A 90 -15.49 36.17 -13.13
N ASP A 91 -15.86 35.22 -12.28
CA ASP A 91 -15.19 34.86 -11.02
C ASP A 91 -14.50 33.49 -11.11
N ILE A 92 -15.12 32.55 -11.83
CA ILE A 92 -14.74 31.14 -11.90
C ILE A 92 -14.58 30.73 -13.36
N LEU A 93 -13.52 29.97 -13.67
CA LEU A 93 -13.32 29.36 -14.99
C LEU A 93 -12.87 27.91 -14.86
N ILE A 94 -13.67 26.97 -15.37
CA ILE A 94 -13.31 25.55 -15.42
C ILE A 94 -13.02 25.16 -16.87
N ASN A 95 -11.72 25.02 -17.18
CA ASN A 95 -11.24 24.56 -18.48
C ASN A 95 -11.33 23.02 -18.53
N ASN A 96 -12.46 22.53 -19.05
CA ASN A 96 -12.80 21.11 -19.13
C ASN A 96 -12.94 20.58 -20.57
N ALA A 97 -13.15 21.45 -21.57
CA ALA A 97 -13.33 21.06 -22.97
C ALA A 97 -12.21 20.12 -23.50
N GLY A 98 -12.59 19.16 -24.33
CA GLY A 98 -11.66 18.12 -24.75
C GLY A 98 -12.21 17.11 -25.75
N ILE A 99 -11.29 16.51 -26.50
CA ILE A 99 -11.52 15.52 -27.58
C ILE A 99 -10.41 14.45 -27.54
N LEU A 100 -10.56 13.35 -28.27
CA LEU A 100 -9.57 12.27 -28.34
C LEU A 100 -9.31 11.78 -29.77
N ARG A 101 -8.03 11.53 -30.06
CA ARG A 101 -7.49 11.01 -31.33
C ARG A 101 -6.41 9.98 -31.01
N ASP A 102 -6.84 8.89 -30.40
CA ASP A 102 -5.96 7.83 -29.88
C ASP A 102 -5.32 7.04 -31.02
N LYS A 103 -3.98 7.01 -31.08
CA LYS A 103 -3.19 6.43 -32.16
C LYS A 103 -1.80 6.01 -31.66
N ALA A 104 -1.34 4.81 -32.01
CA ALA A 104 0.04 4.41 -31.76
C ALA A 104 1.00 5.40 -32.45
N PHE A 105 2.07 5.83 -31.77
CA PHE A 105 2.89 6.99 -32.18
C PHE A 105 3.37 6.94 -33.64
N VAL A 106 3.85 5.77 -34.10
CA VAL A 106 4.31 5.54 -35.48
C VAL A 106 3.23 5.71 -36.57
N ASN A 107 1.95 5.71 -36.19
CA ASN A 107 0.79 5.84 -37.07
C ASN A 107 0.01 7.15 -36.82
N MET A 108 0.53 8.05 -35.98
CA MET A 108 -0.12 9.32 -35.61
C MET A 108 0.18 10.38 -36.66
N THR A 109 -0.87 10.93 -37.27
CA THR A 109 -0.72 12.05 -38.21
C THR A 109 -0.49 13.36 -37.46
N GLU A 110 0.18 14.32 -38.11
CA GLU A 110 0.38 15.66 -37.58
C GLU A 110 -0.97 16.30 -37.20
N ALA A 111 -1.99 16.21 -38.07
CA ALA A 111 -3.33 16.72 -37.80
C ALA A 111 -4.01 16.11 -36.54
N GLU A 112 -3.79 14.82 -36.27
CA GLU A 112 -4.27 14.14 -35.04
C GLU A 112 -3.50 14.61 -33.78
N PHE A 113 -2.25 15.05 -33.91
CA PHE A 113 -1.48 15.66 -32.83
C PHE A 113 -1.91 17.11 -32.57
N ASP A 114 -2.11 17.85 -33.67
CA ASP A 114 -2.37 19.28 -33.72
C ASP A 114 -3.75 19.65 -33.15
N ILE A 115 -4.80 18.91 -33.54
CA ILE A 115 -6.17 19.19 -33.09
C ILE A 115 -6.33 19.01 -31.57
N ILE A 116 -5.62 18.05 -30.99
CA ILE A 116 -5.57 17.80 -29.55
C ILE A 116 -4.91 18.98 -28.82
N HIS A 117 -3.78 19.49 -29.33
CA HIS A 117 -3.12 20.66 -28.75
C HIS A 117 -3.93 21.95 -28.92
N ARG A 118 -4.63 22.12 -30.05
CA ARG A 118 -5.51 23.26 -30.29
C ARG A 118 -6.69 23.30 -29.31
N VAL A 119 -7.43 22.20 -29.16
CA VAL A 119 -8.61 22.17 -28.27
C VAL A 119 -8.21 22.21 -26.80
N HIS A 120 -7.29 21.34 -26.34
CA HIS A 120 -6.97 21.25 -24.93
C HIS A 120 -6.08 22.40 -24.45
N LEU A 121 -4.85 22.51 -24.98
CA LEU A 121 -3.85 23.43 -24.44
C LEU A 121 -4.10 24.88 -24.89
N LYS A 122 -4.17 25.11 -26.20
CA LYS A 122 -4.39 26.45 -26.78
C LYS A 122 -5.77 26.99 -26.43
N GLY A 123 -6.81 26.14 -26.41
CA GLY A 123 -8.16 26.50 -25.98
C GLY A 123 -8.21 26.95 -24.51
N SER A 124 -7.70 26.15 -23.58
CA SER A 124 -7.63 26.52 -22.15
C SER A 124 -6.83 27.80 -21.93
N TYR A 125 -5.71 27.97 -22.65
CA TYR A 125 -4.95 29.23 -22.67
C TYR A 125 -5.82 30.40 -23.18
N SER A 126 -6.53 30.25 -24.30
CA SER A 126 -7.31 31.31 -24.94
C SER A 126 -8.44 31.83 -24.03
N VAL A 127 -9.24 30.91 -23.47
CA VAL A 127 -10.34 31.25 -22.54
C VAL A 127 -9.78 31.88 -21.24
N THR A 128 -8.71 31.30 -20.67
CA THR A 128 -8.08 31.84 -19.46
C THR A 128 -7.47 33.22 -19.69
N LYS A 129 -6.81 33.44 -20.83
CA LYS A 129 -6.21 34.73 -21.22
C LYS A 129 -7.27 35.82 -21.40
N ALA A 130 -8.46 35.47 -21.88
CA ALA A 130 -9.60 36.37 -21.99
C ALA A 130 -10.25 36.69 -20.63
N ALA A 131 -10.31 35.73 -19.69
CA ALA A 131 -10.85 35.94 -18.34
C ALA A 131 -9.92 36.76 -17.43
N TRP A 132 -8.61 36.61 -17.60
CA TRP A 132 -7.58 37.14 -16.71
C TRP A 132 -7.69 38.63 -16.35
N PRO A 133 -7.96 39.57 -17.30
CA PRO A 133 -8.07 40.98 -16.98
C PRO A 133 -9.23 41.28 -16.03
N TYR A 134 -10.36 40.59 -16.20
CA TYR A 134 -11.55 40.77 -15.37
C TYR A 134 -11.31 40.24 -13.95
N MET A 135 -10.76 39.04 -13.80
CA MET A 135 -10.42 38.47 -12.49
C MET A 135 -9.39 39.33 -11.74
N ARG A 136 -8.36 39.81 -12.46
CA ARG A 136 -7.33 40.71 -11.91
C ARG A 136 -7.92 42.03 -11.41
N ASN A 137 -8.81 42.64 -12.18
CA ASN A 137 -9.45 43.91 -11.80
C ASN A 137 -10.46 43.75 -10.64
N GLN A 138 -11.04 42.56 -10.47
CA GLN A 138 -11.91 42.23 -9.34
C GLN A 138 -11.16 41.83 -8.06
N ASN A 139 -9.83 41.61 -8.13
CA ASN A 139 -9.04 41.00 -7.06
C ASN A 139 -9.68 39.67 -6.54
N TYR A 140 -10.19 38.87 -7.47
CA TYR A 140 -10.75 37.55 -7.24
C TYR A 140 -10.73 36.73 -8.54
N GLY A 141 -10.26 35.48 -8.46
CA GLY A 141 -10.48 34.50 -9.51
C GLY A 141 -10.21 33.08 -9.02
N LYS A 142 -10.92 32.09 -9.58
CA LYS A 142 -10.63 30.67 -9.32
C LYS A 142 -10.68 29.91 -10.65
N ILE A 143 -9.55 29.33 -11.04
CA ILE A 143 -9.37 28.70 -12.36
C ILE A 143 -9.01 27.23 -12.19
N ILE A 144 -9.68 26.35 -12.92
CA ILE A 144 -9.39 24.91 -12.97
C ILE A 144 -8.85 24.52 -14.35
N MET A 145 -7.75 23.78 -14.36
CA MET A 145 -7.18 23.11 -15.53
C MET A 145 -7.43 21.60 -15.44
N THR A 146 -7.98 20.99 -16.48
CA THR A 146 -8.27 19.54 -16.48
C THR A 146 -7.14 18.77 -17.17
N ALA A 147 -6.25 18.15 -16.39
CA ALA A 147 -5.20 17.23 -16.83
C ALA A 147 -5.75 15.80 -17.02
N SER A 148 -4.90 14.76 -16.95
CA SER A 148 -5.31 13.35 -16.93
C SER A 148 -4.19 12.45 -16.40
N ALA A 149 -4.53 11.26 -15.89
CA ALA A 149 -3.55 10.25 -15.48
C ALA A 149 -2.65 9.81 -16.66
N ALA A 150 -3.19 9.76 -17.87
CA ALA A 150 -2.42 9.52 -19.11
C ALA A 150 -1.39 10.62 -19.40
N GLY A 151 -1.59 11.85 -18.93
CA GLY A 151 -0.58 12.91 -18.98
C GLY A 151 0.51 12.77 -17.92
N ILE A 152 0.17 12.29 -16.71
CA ILE A 152 1.12 12.15 -15.60
C ILE A 152 2.01 10.91 -15.75
N PHE A 153 1.42 9.76 -16.11
CA PHE A 153 2.13 8.47 -16.18
C PHE A 153 2.41 7.99 -17.62
N GLY A 154 1.87 8.67 -18.63
CA GLY A 154 1.78 8.16 -19.99
C GLY A 154 0.65 7.13 -20.17
N ASN A 155 0.26 6.90 -21.42
CA ASN A 155 -0.59 5.78 -21.80
C ASN A 155 -0.30 5.36 -23.26
N PHE A 156 -0.46 4.07 -23.57
CA PHE A 156 -0.20 3.56 -24.92
C PHE A 156 -1.18 4.18 -25.93
N GLY A 157 -0.65 4.65 -27.05
CA GLY A 157 -1.46 5.25 -28.12
C GLY A 157 -2.01 6.65 -27.82
N GLN A 158 -1.55 7.33 -26.77
CA GLN A 158 -2.07 8.64 -26.37
C GLN A 158 -1.00 9.75 -26.34
N ALA A 159 0.04 9.68 -27.18
CA ALA A 159 1.18 10.61 -27.13
C ALA A 159 0.78 12.10 -27.27
N ASN A 160 -0.16 12.40 -28.18
CA ASN A 160 -0.78 13.71 -28.37
C ASN A 160 -1.59 14.16 -27.14
N TYR A 161 -2.43 13.29 -26.59
CA TYR A 161 -3.29 13.61 -25.45
C TYR A 161 -2.51 13.76 -24.15
N ALA A 162 -1.53 12.89 -23.91
CA ALA A 162 -0.65 12.92 -22.74
C ALA A 162 0.15 14.22 -22.68
N SER A 163 0.80 14.60 -23.78
CA SER A 163 1.59 15.84 -23.87
C SER A 163 0.71 17.08 -23.65
N ALA A 164 -0.44 17.18 -24.34
CA ALA A 164 -1.37 18.29 -24.14
C ALA A 164 -1.92 18.36 -22.71
N LYS A 165 -2.22 17.22 -22.08
CA LYS A 165 -2.76 17.16 -20.70
C LYS A 165 -1.72 17.45 -19.63
N LEU A 166 -0.45 17.09 -19.82
CA LEU A 166 0.63 17.47 -18.89
C LEU A 166 1.05 18.94 -19.07
N ALA A 167 1.00 19.46 -20.30
CA ALA A 167 1.25 20.88 -20.58
C ALA A 167 0.24 21.81 -19.87
N LEU A 168 -1.01 21.35 -19.66
CA LEU A 168 -2.00 22.08 -18.85
C LEU A 168 -1.59 22.21 -17.37
N LEU A 169 -0.92 21.22 -16.79
CA LEU A 169 -0.34 21.33 -15.44
C LEU A 169 0.81 22.35 -15.43
N GLY A 170 1.69 22.33 -16.45
CA GLY A 170 2.74 23.34 -16.61
C GLY A 170 2.20 24.77 -16.71
N LEU A 171 1.13 24.98 -17.48
CA LEU A 171 0.42 26.26 -17.58
C LEU A 171 -0.21 26.68 -16.24
N SER A 172 -0.87 25.73 -15.55
CA SER A 172 -1.49 25.92 -14.24
C SER A 172 -0.48 26.42 -13.20
N ASN A 173 0.69 25.78 -13.10
CA ASN A 173 1.76 26.12 -12.17
C ASN A 173 2.23 27.58 -12.31
N THR A 174 2.42 28.06 -13.54
CA THR A 174 2.85 29.45 -13.81
C THR A 174 1.76 30.46 -13.47
N LEU A 175 0.51 30.19 -13.88
CA LEU A 175 -0.61 31.10 -13.61
C LEU A 175 -0.96 31.16 -12.11
N ALA A 176 -0.77 30.07 -11.36
CA ALA A 176 -0.92 30.06 -9.90
C ALA A 176 0.05 31.04 -9.20
N ILE A 177 1.25 31.26 -9.77
CA ILE A 177 2.24 32.21 -9.25
C ILE A 177 1.87 33.64 -9.67
N GLU A 178 1.54 33.87 -10.95
CA GLU A 178 1.14 35.20 -11.45
C GLU A 178 -0.14 35.74 -10.79
N GLY A 179 -1.08 34.83 -10.51
CA GLY A 179 -2.41 35.14 -9.99
C GLY A 179 -2.47 35.40 -8.48
N ARG A 180 -1.55 34.84 -7.70
CA ARG A 180 -1.57 34.85 -6.22
C ARG A 180 -1.73 36.27 -5.63
N LYS A 181 -1.01 37.25 -6.18
CA LYS A 181 -1.07 38.66 -5.72
C LYS A 181 -2.33 39.44 -6.11
N TYR A 182 -3.23 38.82 -6.89
CA TYR A 182 -4.53 39.36 -7.27
C TYR A 182 -5.69 38.48 -6.76
N ASN A 183 -5.40 37.59 -5.79
CA ASN A 183 -6.34 36.59 -5.28
C ASN A 183 -6.98 35.74 -6.41
N ILE A 184 -6.16 35.41 -7.43
CA ILE A 184 -6.51 34.45 -8.47
C ILE A 184 -5.83 33.12 -8.13
N ALA A 185 -6.61 32.13 -7.71
CA ALA A 185 -6.14 30.76 -7.54
C ALA A 185 -6.24 29.98 -8.86
N VAL A 186 -5.24 29.16 -9.15
CA VAL A 186 -5.24 28.27 -10.32
C VAL A 186 -4.84 26.88 -9.87
N ASN A 187 -5.72 25.89 -10.08
CA ASN A 187 -5.50 24.52 -9.66
C ASN A 187 -5.74 23.54 -10.82
N THR A 188 -5.15 22.37 -10.73
CA THR A 188 -5.27 21.29 -11.73
C THR A 188 -6.06 20.14 -11.15
N ILE A 189 -7.00 19.59 -11.92
CA ILE A 189 -7.68 18.33 -11.60
C ILE A 189 -7.23 17.21 -12.56
N VAL A 190 -7.15 16.00 -12.02
CA VAL A 190 -6.79 14.76 -12.70
C VAL A 190 -7.98 13.81 -12.54
N PRO A 191 -9.04 13.97 -13.35
CA PRO A 191 -10.26 13.20 -13.16
C PRO A 191 -10.11 11.78 -13.70
N ILE A 192 -10.59 10.81 -12.93
CA ILE A 192 -10.92 9.47 -13.42
C ILE A 192 -12.44 9.33 -13.34
N ALA A 193 -13.10 9.41 -14.50
CA ALA A 193 -14.54 9.28 -14.61
C ALA A 193 -14.94 8.31 -15.71
N ALA A 194 -15.96 7.50 -15.42
CA ALA A 194 -16.69 6.71 -16.38
C ALA A 194 -17.30 7.62 -17.45
N SER A 195 -17.23 7.17 -18.70
CA SER A 195 -17.81 7.83 -19.86
C SER A 195 -18.48 6.79 -20.76
N ARG A 196 -19.30 7.23 -21.72
CA ARG A 196 -19.96 6.40 -22.76
C ARG A 196 -19.03 5.49 -23.60
N LEU A 197 -17.74 5.50 -23.33
CA LEU A 197 -16.67 4.86 -24.09
C LEU A 197 -15.90 3.83 -23.23
N THR A 198 -16.30 3.67 -21.97
CA THR A 198 -15.81 2.66 -21.03
C THR A 198 -16.95 1.79 -20.46
N GLU A 199 -18.17 1.98 -20.95
CA GLU A 199 -19.44 1.38 -20.51
C GLU A 199 -19.49 -0.11 -20.87
N ASP A 200 -19.11 -0.44 -22.12
CA ASP A 200 -18.96 -1.80 -22.66
C ASP A 200 -17.82 -2.63 -22.03
N ILE A 201 -16.92 -2.02 -21.25
CA ILE A 201 -15.59 -2.60 -20.90
C ILE A 201 -15.36 -2.73 -19.39
N MET A 202 -15.90 -1.81 -18.58
CA MET A 202 -15.78 -1.89 -17.12
C MET A 202 -16.96 -2.66 -16.51
N PRO A 203 -16.74 -3.47 -15.46
CA PRO A 203 -17.83 -3.94 -14.62
C PRO A 203 -18.68 -2.77 -14.13
N SER A 204 -19.99 -2.91 -14.21
CA SER A 204 -20.97 -1.89 -13.80
C SER A 204 -20.71 -1.31 -12.41
N GLU A 205 -20.37 -2.17 -11.44
CA GLU A 205 -20.10 -1.77 -10.05
C GLU A 205 -18.89 -0.84 -9.89
N ILE A 206 -18.04 -0.73 -10.92
CA ILE A 206 -16.93 0.22 -11.04
C ILE A 206 -17.36 1.43 -11.87
N PHE A 207 -18.06 1.21 -12.99
CA PHE A 207 -18.61 2.29 -13.83
C PHE A 207 -19.52 3.23 -13.04
N ASP A 208 -20.41 2.68 -12.21
CA ASP A 208 -21.35 3.43 -11.37
C ASP A 208 -20.64 4.25 -10.27
N LYS A 209 -19.51 3.74 -9.76
CA LYS A 209 -18.66 4.44 -8.79
C LYS A 209 -17.82 5.53 -9.44
N LEU A 210 -17.43 5.40 -10.71
CA LEU A 210 -16.66 6.41 -11.43
C LEU A 210 -17.54 7.49 -12.10
N LYS A 211 -18.81 7.64 -11.72
CA LYS A 211 -19.70 8.65 -12.30
C LYS A 211 -19.15 10.09 -12.13
N PRO A 212 -19.27 10.97 -13.15
CA PRO A 212 -18.77 12.35 -13.11
C PRO A 212 -19.17 13.20 -11.88
N HIS A 213 -20.32 12.94 -11.26
CA HIS A 213 -20.78 13.67 -10.08
C HIS A 213 -19.86 13.47 -8.85
N PHE A 214 -19.07 12.40 -8.78
CA PHE A 214 -18.07 12.21 -7.72
C PHE A 214 -16.82 13.09 -7.89
N VAL A 215 -16.60 13.67 -9.07
CA VAL A 215 -15.50 14.61 -9.35
C VAL A 215 -15.93 16.05 -9.12
N ALA A 216 -17.20 16.37 -9.37
CA ALA A 216 -17.71 17.73 -9.31
C ALA A 216 -17.50 18.44 -7.96
N PRO A 217 -17.70 17.82 -6.79
CA PRO A 217 -17.41 18.45 -5.49
C PRO A 217 -15.95 18.90 -5.35
N VAL A 218 -14.98 18.19 -5.93
CA VAL A 218 -13.55 18.56 -5.86
C VAL A 218 -13.28 19.80 -6.71
N ALA A 219 -13.76 19.79 -7.98
CA ALA A 219 -13.62 20.93 -8.87
C ALA A 219 -14.33 22.19 -8.31
N VAL A 220 -15.50 22.02 -7.70
CA VAL A 220 -16.28 23.11 -7.11
C VAL A 220 -15.68 23.60 -5.79
N TRP A 221 -15.13 22.72 -4.93
CA TRP A 221 -14.38 23.14 -3.73
C TRP A 221 -13.20 24.03 -4.10
N LEU A 222 -12.39 23.62 -5.08
CA LEU A 222 -11.25 24.39 -5.59
C LEU A 222 -11.66 25.73 -6.25
N CYS A 223 -12.97 25.94 -6.48
CA CYS A 223 -13.55 27.20 -6.92
C CYS A 223 -14.22 28.04 -5.82
N HIS A 224 -14.37 27.53 -4.59
CA HIS A 224 -14.98 28.28 -3.48
C HIS A 224 -14.04 29.37 -2.95
N GLU A 225 -14.59 30.43 -2.36
CA GLU A 225 -13.78 31.56 -1.88
C GLU A 225 -12.85 31.16 -0.72
N ASP A 226 -13.38 30.41 0.26
CA ASP A 226 -12.64 29.83 1.40
C ASP A 226 -11.50 28.88 1.00
N CYS A 227 -11.48 28.35 -0.24
CA CYS A 227 -10.43 27.44 -0.66
C CYS A 227 -9.12 28.20 -0.94
N SER A 228 -8.11 27.97 -0.09
CA SER A 228 -6.81 28.65 -0.12
C SER A 228 -5.76 27.99 -1.03
N ASP A 229 -6.01 26.79 -1.55
CA ASP A 229 -5.11 26.09 -2.46
C ASP A 229 -4.93 26.86 -3.79
N THR A 230 -3.68 27.01 -4.22
CA THR A 230 -3.32 27.49 -5.57
C THR A 230 -2.00 26.84 -6.00
N GLY A 231 -1.93 26.36 -7.24
CA GLY A 231 -0.86 25.52 -7.77
C GLY A 231 -0.97 24.05 -7.39
N GLY A 232 -2.11 23.61 -6.82
CA GLY A 232 -2.34 22.21 -6.49
C GLY A 232 -2.70 21.38 -7.72
N CYS A 233 -2.37 20.08 -7.67
CA CYS A 233 -2.76 19.09 -8.67
C CYS A 233 -3.48 17.95 -7.95
N PHE A 234 -4.75 17.70 -8.26
CA PHE A 234 -5.63 16.83 -7.47
C PHE A 234 -6.23 15.71 -8.30
N GLU A 235 -6.02 14.46 -7.87
CA GLU A 235 -6.80 13.32 -8.37
C GLU A 235 -8.22 13.36 -7.80
N ALA A 236 -9.20 13.01 -8.63
CA ALA A 236 -10.59 12.86 -8.22
C ALA A 236 -11.20 11.67 -8.98
N ALA A 237 -11.56 10.61 -8.24
CA ALA A 237 -11.95 9.32 -8.78
C ALA A 237 -12.98 8.62 -7.87
N GLY A 238 -14.27 8.74 -8.19
CA GLY A 238 -15.32 7.97 -7.52
C GLY A 238 -15.39 8.09 -5.99
N GLY A 239 -15.16 9.30 -5.47
CA GLY A 239 -15.12 9.59 -4.02
C GLY A 239 -13.72 9.55 -3.41
N PHE A 240 -12.73 8.96 -4.10
CA PHE A 240 -11.32 9.13 -3.75
C PHE A 240 -10.81 10.49 -4.25
N VAL A 241 -10.03 11.17 -3.41
CA VAL A 241 -9.39 12.46 -3.69
C VAL A 241 -7.97 12.42 -3.15
N ALA A 242 -6.98 12.82 -3.94
CA ALA A 242 -5.57 12.87 -3.53
C ALA A 242 -4.84 14.05 -4.18
N LYS A 243 -3.69 14.46 -3.62
CA LYS A 243 -2.86 15.55 -4.14
C LYS A 243 -1.57 14.99 -4.75
N TYR A 244 -1.33 15.27 -6.02
CA TYR A 244 -0.06 15.02 -6.69
C TYR A 244 0.96 16.10 -6.31
N GLN A 245 2.18 15.66 -6.01
CA GLN A 245 3.31 16.51 -5.67
C GLN A 245 4.58 15.94 -6.32
N PHE A 246 5.39 16.80 -6.95
CA PHE A 246 6.69 16.39 -7.46
C PHE A 246 7.72 16.35 -6.33
N PHE A 247 8.53 15.28 -6.33
CA PHE A 247 9.69 15.07 -5.46
C PHE A 247 10.94 14.98 -6.32
N ARG A 248 12.09 15.41 -5.79
CA ARG A 248 13.41 15.20 -6.40
C ARG A 248 14.29 14.40 -5.44
N SER A 249 15.10 13.48 -5.96
CA SER A 249 16.24 12.92 -5.23
C SER A 249 17.14 14.04 -4.68
N ILE A 250 17.88 13.74 -3.62
CA ILE A 250 18.93 14.64 -3.11
C ILE A 250 19.92 14.93 -4.27
N GLY A 251 20.34 13.86 -4.95
CA GLY A 251 21.25 13.87 -6.10
C GLY A 251 22.72 13.85 -5.68
N LYS A 252 23.63 13.75 -6.67
CA LYS A 252 25.08 13.87 -6.47
C LYS A 252 25.65 15.02 -7.30
N ALA A 253 26.47 15.86 -6.68
CA ALA A 253 27.32 16.82 -7.38
C ALA A 253 28.69 16.18 -7.70
N PHE A 254 29.24 16.53 -8.86
CA PHE A 254 30.54 16.05 -9.35
C PHE A 254 31.48 17.25 -9.45
N THR A 255 31.96 17.74 -8.31
CA THR A 255 32.76 18.98 -8.18
C THR A 255 34.26 18.75 -8.33
N ASN A 256 34.76 17.62 -7.80
CA ASN A 256 36.19 17.28 -7.78
C ASN A 256 36.58 16.20 -8.81
N GLU A 257 35.59 15.51 -9.38
CA GLU A 257 35.75 14.48 -10.40
C GLU A 257 35.36 15.05 -11.77
N LYS A 258 36.04 14.66 -12.86
CA LYS A 258 35.49 14.89 -14.20
C LYS A 258 34.22 14.05 -14.33
N LEU A 259 33.08 14.69 -14.60
CA LEU A 259 31.85 13.99 -14.93
C LEU A 259 32.01 13.23 -16.26
N THR A 260 32.25 11.91 -16.17
CA THR A 260 32.26 10.99 -17.32
C THR A 260 31.05 10.06 -17.26
N PRO A 261 30.71 9.35 -18.36
CA PRO A 261 29.66 8.33 -18.33
C PRO A 261 29.92 7.23 -17.29
N GLU A 262 31.19 6.89 -17.04
CA GLU A 262 31.60 5.90 -16.05
C GLU A 262 31.39 6.42 -14.62
N SER A 263 31.84 7.63 -14.31
CA SER A 263 31.62 8.21 -12.97
C SER A 263 30.13 8.40 -12.66
N LEU A 264 29.32 8.70 -13.69
CA LEU A 264 27.87 8.77 -13.57
C LEU A 264 27.21 7.39 -13.37
N ARG A 265 27.63 6.37 -14.14
CA ARG A 265 27.19 4.97 -13.99
C ARG A 265 27.48 4.43 -12.60
N ASP A 266 28.72 4.61 -12.13
CA ASP A 266 29.20 4.01 -10.88
C ASP A 266 28.57 4.69 -9.64
N ASN A 267 27.99 5.87 -9.81
CA ASN A 267 27.21 6.59 -8.80
C ASN A 267 25.70 6.64 -9.12
N TRP A 268 25.22 5.89 -10.12
CA TRP A 268 23.84 6.05 -10.63
C TRP A 268 22.79 5.81 -9.55
N ASN A 269 23.01 4.81 -8.69
CA ASN A 269 22.15 4.52 -7.55
C ASN A 269 21.94 5.77 -6.67
N THR A 270 23.01 6.49 -6.32
CA THR A 270 22.96 7.73 -5.52
C THR A 270 22.26 8.89 -6.25
N VAL A 271 22.34 8.94 -7.58
CA VAL A 271 21.62 9.94 -8.39
C VAL A 271 20.11 9.65 -8.42
N THR A 272 19.73 8.38 -8.47
CA THR A 272 18.32 7.93 -8.55
C THR A 272 17.65 7.64 -7.21
N ASP A 273 18.40 7.63 -6.10
CA ASP A 273 17.84 7.33 -4.78
C ASP A 273 16.81 8.38 -4.35
N LEU A 274 15.62 7.92 -3.96
CA LEU A 274 14.53 8.75 -3.45
C LEU A 274 14.47 8.77 -1.92
N THR A 275 15.40 8.10 -1.23
CA THR A 275 15.59 8.23 0.21
C THR A 275 15.96 9.68 0.54
N GLY A 276 15.19 10.31 1.44
CA GLY A 276 15.34 11.75 1.72
C GLY A 276 14.94 12.70 0.58
N ALA A 277 14.31 12.19 -0.50
CA ALA A 277 13.73 13.04 -1.53
C ALA A 277 12.67 13.97 -0.93
N ARG A 278 12.69 15.23 -1.34
CA ARG A 278 11.75 16.26 -0.85
C ARG A 278 11.01 16.95 -2.00
N PRO A 279 9.80 17.49 -1.76
CA PRO A 279 9.20 18.43 -2.67
C PRO A 279 10.03 19.72 -2.69
N LEU A 280 10.05 20.38 -3.86
CA LEU A 280 10.61 21.72 -4.03
C LEU A 280 9.45 22.64 -4.40
N GLY A 281 9.20 23.68 -3.60
CA GLY A 281 7.99 24.52 -3.70
C GLY A 281 8.04 25.54 -4.83
N ASN A 282 9.23 25.85 -5.36
CA ASN A 282 9.44 26.80 -6.45
C ASN A 282 10.80 26.61 -7.14
N ILE A 283 11.00 27.32 -8.25
CA ILE A 283 12.23 27.29 -9.05
C ILE A 283 13.44 27.90 -8.32
N GLN A 284 13.22 28.84 -7.39
CA GLN A 284 14.28 29.46 -6.60
C GLN A 284 14.89 28.45 -5.62
N GLU A 285 14.07 27.69 -4.87
CA GLU A 285 14.52 26.58 -4.02
C GLU A 285 15.26 25.51 -4.82
N GLN A 286 14.78 25.15 -6.01
CA GLN A 286 15.48 24.22 -6.89
C GLN A 286 16.85 24.78 -7.30
N THR A 287 16.93 26.05 -7.70
CA THR A 287 18.18 26.71 -8.10
C THR A 287 19.16 26.77 -6.92
N ILE A 288 18.70 27.21 -5.75
CA ILE A 288 19.50 27.27 -4.51
C ILE A 288 20.04 25.89 -4.16
N SER A 289 19.22 24.83 -4.21
CA SER A 289 19.68 23.47 -3.90
C SER A 289 20.77 22.95 -4.85
N VAL A 290 20.79 23.40 -6.10
CA VAL A 290 21.85 23.06 -7.07
C VAL A 290 23.10 23.89 -6.81
N VAL A 291 22.97 25.18 -6.50
CA VAL A 291 24.11 26.04 -6.14
C VAL A 291 24.78 25.55 -4.85
N GLN A 292 24.00 25.20 -3.81
CA GLN A 292 24.50 24.58 -2.58
C GLN A 292 25.30 23.31 -2.91
N ALA A 293 24.71 22.35 -3.63
CA ALA A 293 25.38 21.10 -3.99
C ALA A 293 26.66 21.28 -4.82
N LEU A 294 26.72 22.29 -5.69
CA LEU A 294 27.92 22.62 -6.49
C LEU A 294 28.98 23.42 -5.72
N SER A 295 28.60 24.14 -4.67
CA SER A 295 29.52 25.00 -3.89
C SER A 295 30.47 24.22 -2.96
N GLY A 296 30.10 22.98 -2.58
CA GLY A 296 30.79 22.22 -1.54
C GLY A 296 30.40 22.62 -0.10
N GLU A 297 29.51 23.60 0.09
CA GLU A 297 28.86 23.81 1.39
C GLU A 297 27.94 22.62 1.69
N ASN A 298 28.18 21.94 2.82
CA ASN A 298 27.37 20.78 3.22
C ASN A 298 25.88 21.16 3.35
N SER A 299 25.04 20.50 2.57
CA SER A 299 23.64 20.89 2.32
C SER A 299 22.66 20.49 3.43
N THR A 300 22.89 20.99 4.65
CA THR A 300 22.00 20.80 5.81
C THR A 300 21.01 21.96 6.03
N SER A 301 21.09 23.01 5.23
CA SER A 301 20.13 24.13 5.23
C SER A 301 19.08 23.99 4.13
N ASN A 302 17.82 23.74 4.53
CA ASN A 302 16.63 24.53 4.16
C ASN A 302 15.30 23.81 4.50
N ALA A 303 14.30 24.60 4.92
CA ALA A 303 12.84 24.42 4.83
C ALA A 303 12.22 23.00 4.82
N VAL A 304 11.36 22.72 5.83
CA VAL A 304 10.39 21.62 5.83
C VAL A 304 9.08 22.04 6.53
N LEU A 305 7.95 21.78 5.87
CA LEU A 305 6.67 21.44 6.53
C LEU A 305 6.40 19.94 6.30
N PRO A 306 5.72 19.23 7.22
CA PRO A 306 6.05 17.82 7.50
C PRO A 306 5.29 16.77 6.68
N ALA A 307 5.91 15.60 6.57
CA ALA A 307 5.31 14.30 6.25
C ALA A 307 5.95 13.21 7.16
N PRO A 308 5.26 12.10 7.49
CA PRO A 308 5.63 11.25 8.63
C PRO A 308 6.79 10.26 8.38
N ARG A 309 7.40 9.81 9.49
CA ARG A 309 8.66 9.05 9.58
C ARG A 309 8.68 7.72 8.80
N SER A 310 9.78 7.49 8.09
CA SER A 310 10.63 6.32 8.34
C SER A 310 12.12 6.60 8.05
N GLN A 311 13.00 6.12 8.92
CA GLN A 311 14.47 5.99 8.82
C GLN A 311 15.38 7.19 8.49
N ALA A 312 14.90 8.34 7.98
CA ALA A 312 15.74 9.48 7.58
C ALA A 312 16.32 10.35 8.74
N SER A 313 16.41 9.83 9.97
CA SER A 313 16.86 10.57 11.16
C SER A 313 18.17 10.06 11.77
N ALA A 314 19.06 9.51 10.94
CA ALA A 314 20.32 8.91 11.39
C ALA A 314 21.51 9.91 11.41
N ASP A 315 21.52 10.88 10.49
CA ASP A 315 22.77 11.56 10.10
C ASP A 315 22.96 13.00 10.65
N ASP A 316 21.93 13.62 11.23
CA ASP A 316 22.06 14.88 12.01
C ASP A 316 21.60 14.66 13.46
N PRO A 317 22.53 14.43 14.42
CA PRO A 317 22.17 14.19 15.82
C PRO A 317 21.58 15.44 16.51
N SER A 318 21.71 16.64 15.92
CA SER A 318 21.11 17.86 16.47
C SER A 318 19.59 17.95 16.23
N LEU A 319 19.04 17.17 15.29
CA LEU A 319 17.64 17.25 14.87
C LEU A 319 16.79 16.11 15.45
N PHE A 320 15.80 16.47 16.27
CA PHE A 320 14.83 15.54 16.84
C PHE A 320 13.40 15.88 16.40
N GLN A 321 12.76 14.96 15.66
CA GLN A 321 11.37 15.09 15.23
C GLN A 321 10.45 14.22 16.08
N TYR A 322 9.29 14.75 16.47
CA TYR A 322 8.26 14.01 17.19
C TYR A 322 6.84 14.35 16.74
N ASN A 323 5.94 13.40 16.99
CA ASN A 323 4.52 13.45 16.70
C ASN A 323 3.70 13.04 17.94
N ILE A 324 2.38 13.03 17.81
CA ILE A 324 1.46 12.75 18.91
C ILE A 324 1.65 11.34 19.52
N ASP A 325 1.93 10.32 18.69
CA ASP A 325 2.28 8.97 19.18
C ASP A 325 3.52 8.97 20.08
N SER A 326 4.52 9.80 19.74
CA SER A 326 5.76 9.93 20.53
C SER A 326 5.50 10.61 21.89
N VAL A 327 4.53 11.53 21.92
CA VAL A 327 4.07 12.22 23.14
C VAL A 327 3.26 11.26 24.02
N ILE A 328 2.30 10.53 23.46
CA ILE A 328 1.48 9.53 24.17
C ILE A 328 2.36 8.40 24.72
N LEU A 329 3.32 7.91 23.91
CA LEU A 329 4.32 6.93 24.35
C LEU A 329 5.14 7.45 25.55
N TYR A 330 5.57 8.72 25.53
CA TYR A 330 6.25 9.32 26.67
C TYR A 330 5.35 9.43 27.91
N HIS A 331 4.09 9.83 27.75
CA HIS A 331 3.12 9.91 28.85
C HIS A 331 2.92 8.55 29.54
N LEU A 332 2.72 7.48 28.76
CA LEU A 332 2.68 6.10 29.28
C LEU A 332 4.01 5.71 29.94
N ALA A 333 5.14 6.04 29.31
CA ALA A 333 6.48 5.73 29.81
C ALA A 333 6.87 6.42 31.13
N VAL A 334 6.23 7.54 31.48
CA VAL A 334 6.37 8.18 32.79
C VAL A 334 5.21 7.87 33.75
N GLY A 335 4.32 6.95 33.40
CA GLY A 335 3.29 6.41 34.29
C GLY A 335 1.92 7.10 34.25
N VAL A 336 1.59 7.84 33.19
CA VAL A 336 0.19 8.24 32.97
C VAL A 336 -0.64 6.98 32.67
N SER A 337 -1.81 6.87 33.29
CA SER A 337 -2.65 5.68 33.21
C SER A 337 -4.12 6.04 32.98
N THR A 338 -4.85 5.20 32.23
CA THR A 338 -6.31 5.30 32.04
C THR A 338 -7.12 5.20 33.35
N LYS A 339 -6.48 4.86 34.47
CA LYS A 339 -7.07 4.92 35.82
C LYS A 339 -7.13 6.35 36.41
N GLN A 340 -6.38 7.30 35.85
CA GLN A 340 -6.38 8.70 36.30
C GLN A 340 -7.53 9.46 35.62
N PRO A 341 -8.31 10.30 36.33
CA PRO A 341 -9.49 10.95 35.74
C PRO A 341 -9.14 11.87 34.57
N ASN A 342 -8.00 12.56 34.64
CA ASN A 342 -7.52 13.47 33.59
C ASN A 342 -6.62 12.75 32.57
N CYS A 343 -6.83 11.45 32.32
CA CYS A 343 -5.96 10.66 31.43
C CYS A 343 -6.13 11.02 29.94
N LEU A 344 -7.33 11.40 29.49
CA LEU A 344 -7.59 11.71 28.08
C LEU A 344 -6.73 12.87 27.56
N ARG A 345 -6.54 13.92 28.37
CA ARG A 345 -5.59 15.04 28.16
C ARG A 345 -4.17 14.61 27.73
N PHE A 346 -3.77 13.39 28.07
CA PHE A 346 -2.42 12.88 27.85
C PHE A 346 -2.39 11.62 26.95
N LEU A 347 -3.48 10.86 26.88
CA LEU A 347 -3.54 9.54 26.22
C LEU A 347 -4.51 9.47 25.05
N TYR A 348 -5.27 10.53 24.75
CA TYR A 348 -6.21 10.56 23.63
C TYR A 348 -6.02 11.83 22.79
N GLU A 349 -5.57 11.63 21.56
CA GLU A 349 -5.14 12.68 20.62
C GLU A 349 -6.24 13.67 20.19
N ASN A 350 -7.51 13.32 20.38
CA ASN A 350 -8.66 14.19 20.06
C ASN A 350 -9.34 14.76 21.32
N ALA A 351 -8.73 14.66 22.51
CA ALA A 351 -9.19 15.41 23.67
C ALA A 351 -9.00 16.92 23.42
N GLU A 352 -10.04 17.73 23.65
CA GLU A 352 -10.01 19.18 23.38
C GLU A 352 -8.87 19.92 24.11
N ASP A 353 -8.40 19.35 25.22
CA ASP A 353 -7.34 19.89 26.07
C ASP A 353 -6.00 19.13 25.96
N PHE A 354 -5.81 18.30 24.93
CA PHE A 354 -4.64 17.41 24.81
C PHE A 354 -3.32 18.19 24.93
N SER A 355 -2.49 17.77 25.90
CA SER A 355 -1.38 18.56 26.43
C SER A 355 -0.11 17.72 26.62
N VAL A 356 1.05 18.29 26.30
CA VAL A 356 2.36 17.64 26.48
C VAL A 356 2.89 17.85 27.92
N LEU A 357 3.28 16.79 28.62
CA LEU A 357 3.95 16.91 29.93
C LEU A 357 5.29 17.68 29.79
N PRO A 358 5.63 18.62 30.69
CA PRO A 358 6.73 19.56 30.44
C PRO A 358 8.09 18.87 30.43
N SER A 359 8.22 17.80 31.23
CA SER A 359 9.40 16.95 31.29
C SER A 359 9.70 16.21 29.97
N PHE A 360 8.79 16.18 28.99
CA PHE A 360 9.10 15.70 27.64
C PHE A 360 10.22 16.50 26.99
N GLY A 361 10.42 17.78 27.37
CA GLY A 361 11.51 18.62 26.88
C GLY A 361 12.94 18.14 27.20
N VAL A 362 13.11 17.08 28.00
CA VAL A 362 14.41 16.41 28.17
C VAL A 362 14.71 15.36 27.09
N ILE A 363 13.72 14.98 26.26
CA ILE A 363 13.88 13.99 25.19
C ILE A 363 14.51 14.60 23.92
N PRO A 364 14.04 15.73 23.35
CA PRO A 364 14.61 16.29 22.12
C PRO A 364 16.12 16.58 22.13
N PRO A 365 16.72 17.16 23.19
CA PRO A 365 18.14 17.52 23.16
C PRO A 365 19.06 16.32 23.45
N MET A 366 18.51 15.18 23.87
CA MET A 366 19.27 14.03 24.37
C MET A 366 20.25 13.45 23.35
N SER A 367 19.82 13.29 22.09
CA SER A 367 20.69 12.80 21.02
C SER A 367 21.81 13.79 20.72
N ALA A 368 21.47 15.08 20.64
CA ALA A 368 22.44 16.14 20.38
C ALA A 368 23.50 16.22 21.48
N VAL A 369 23.08 16.20 22.75
CA VAL A 369 23.98 16.27 23.91
C VAL A 369 24.95 15.10 23.92
N TYR A 370 24.47 13.85 23.87
CA TYR A 370 25.34 12.68 23.97
C TYR A 370 26.23 12.45 22.74
N ASN A 371 25.81 12.87 21.54
CA ASN A 371 26.59 12.71 20.31
C ASN A 371 27.41 13.97 19.92
N SER A 372 27.36 15.06 20.70
CA SER A 372 28.07 16.31 20.41
C SER A 372 29.60 16.15 20.37
N GLU A 373 30.25 16.81 19.41
CA GLU A 373 31.72 16.81 19.30
C GLU A 373 32.35 17.45 20.54
N GLU A 374 31.74 18.51 21.06
CA GLU A 374 32.23 19.25 22.21
C GLU A 374 32.22 18.40 23.49
N LEU A 375 31.22 17.51 23.66
CA LEU A 375 31.24 16.52 24.75
C LEU A 375 32.34 15.48 24.55
N HIS A 376 32.53 14.96 23.33
CA HIS A 376 33.61 14.00 23.05
C HIS A 376 35.00 14.61 23.32
N VAL A 377 35.23 15.87 22.95
CA VAL A 377 36.45 16.64 23.26
C VAL A 377 36.59 16.85 24.77
N ALA A 378 35.51 17.16 25.49
CA ALA A 378 35.53 17.30 26.95
C ALA A 378 35.86 15.97 27.66
N ILE A 379 35.28 14.85 27.22
CA ILE A 379 35.54 13.49 27.72
C ILE A 379 37.02 13.13 27.51
N ALA A 380 37.53 13.30 26.28
CA ALA A 380 38.93 13.02 25.96
C ALA A 380 39.89 13.86 26.83
N ARG A 381 39.58 15.15 27.05
CA ARG A 381 40.38 16.05 27.88
C ARG A 381 40.46 15.63 29.35
N VAL A 382 39.38 15.11 29.95
CA VAL A 382 39.39 14.61 31.34
C VAL A 382 39.77 13.13 31.45
N LYS A 383 40.04 12.45 30.33
CA LYS A 383 40.22 10.99 30.25
C LYS A 383 39.01 10.24 30.84
N GLY A 384 37.81 10.74 30.54
CA GLY A 384 36.55 10.15 30.99
C GLY A 384 36.29 8.81 30.32
N ASP A 385 35.83 7.83 31.10
CA ASP A 385 35.34 6.55 30.63
C ASP A 385 33.82 6.66 30.37
N PRO A 386 33.33 6.54 29.12
CA PRO A 386 31.90 6.64 28.81
C PRO A 386 31.05 5.56 29.49
N SER A 387 31.61 4.39 29.81
CA SER A 387 30.89 3.33 30.54
C SER A 387 30.65 3.70 32.02
N ARG A 388 31.40 4.70 32.53
CA ARG A 388 31.32 5.22 33.90
C ARG A 388 30.77 6.66 33.93
N MET A 389 30.00 7.00 32.90
CA MET A 389 29.25 8.24 32.76
C MET A 389 27.92 8.16 33.52
N LEU A 390 27.69 9.09 34.45
CA LEU A 390 26.44 9.21 35.20
C LEU A 390 25.80 10.57 34.92
N HIS A 391 24.49 10.57 34.61
CA HIS A 391 23.71 11.80 34.57
C HIS A 391 23.48 12.28 36.02
N GLY A 392 24.11 13.39 36.40
CA GLY A 392 24.12 13.90 37.78
C GLY A 392 23.03 14.94 38.07
N GLU A 393 22.82 15.92 37.19
CA GLU A 393 21.78 16.95 37.36
C GLU A 393 21.14 17.35 36.02
N GLN A 394 19.86 17.67 36.06
CA GLN A 394 19.08 18.14 34.91
C GLN A 394 18.42 19.49 35.24
N TYR A 395 18.51 20.44 34.31
CA TYR A 395 17.66 21.63 34.22
C TYR A 395 16.88 21.62 32.90
N LEU A 396 15.68 22.18 32.91
CA LEU A 396 14.88 22.48 31.73
C LEU A 396 14.04 23.74 31.98
N GLU A 397 14.09 24.70 31.07
CA GLU A 397 13.24 25.89 31.00
C GLU A 397 12.43 25.81 29.70
N LEU A 398 11.11 25.93 29.81
CA LEU A 398 10.23 26.08 28.66
C LEU A 398 9.91 27.57 28.51
N LEU A 399 10.15 28.14 27.33
CA LEU A 399 9.79 29.53 27.01
C LEU A 399 8.35 29.62 26.48
N LYS A 400 7.83 28.49 25.97
CA LYS A 400 6.44 28.23 25.62
C LYS A 400 6.10 26.76 25.96
N PRO A 401 4.82 26.41 26.15
CA PRO A 401 4.39 25.01 26.15
C PRO A 401 4.89 24.27 24.90
N LEU A 402 5.25 22.99 25.05
CA LEU A 402 5.67 22.16 23.93
C LEU A 402 4.46 21.85 23.01
N PRO A 403 4.58 22.02 21.69
CA PRO A 403 3.51 21.64 20.75
C PRO A 403 3.34 20.11 20.71
N THR A 404 2.20 19.64 20.23
CA THR A 404 1.88 18.20 20.16
C THR A 404 2.67 17.43 19.09
N SER A 405 3.26 18.15 18.13
CA SER A 405 4.28 17.66 17.20
C SER A 405 5.22 18.79 16.80
N ALA A 406 6.52 18.50 16.61
CA ALA A 406 7.50 19.44 16.07
C ALA A 406 8.75 18.74 15.54
N ALA A 407 9.52 19.48 14.74
CA ALA A 407 10.94 19.21 14.50
C ALA A 407 11.75 20.20 15.34
N ILE A 408 12.58 19.70 16.26
CA ILE A 408 13.43 20.53 17.13
C ILE A 408 14.89 20.36 16.71
N LYS A 409 15.59 21.45 16.43
CA LYS A 409 17.06 21.47 16.30
C LYS A 409 17.67 21.97 17.61
N THR A 410 18.71 21.30 18.08
CA THR A 410 19.35 21.55 19.37
C THR A 410 20.78 22.03 19.17
N ASP A 411 21.08 23.25 19.61
CA ASP A 411 22.45 23.76 19.67
C ASP A 411 23.06 23.41 21.04
N VAL A 412 24.20 22.69 21.03
CA VAL A 412 24.88 22.20 22.24
C VAL A 412 26.13 23.05 22.51
N ARG A 413 26.48 23.25 23.80
CA ARG A 413 27.71 23.93 24.20
C ARG A 413 28.24 23.41 25.53
N ILE A 414 29.55 23.22 25.64
CA ILE A 414 30.20 22.92 26.93
C ILE A 414 30.39 24.22 27.70
N VAL A 415 29.73 24.30 28.85
CA VAL A 415 29.62 25.48 29.70
C VAL A 415 30.78 25.53 30.70
N ASP A 416 31.13 24.40 31.30
CA ASP A 416 32.20 24.28 32.28
C ASP A 416 32.67 22.82 32.46
N VAL A 417 33.88 22.64 33.00
CA VAL A 417 34.44 21.30 33.31
C VAL A 417 35.13 21.36 34.68
N LEU A 418 34.60 20.61 35.66
CA LEU A 418 34.95 20.73 37.07
C LEU A 418 35.66 19.48 37.60
N ASP A 419 36.64 19.69 38.47
CA ASP A 419 37.34 18.61 39.17
C ASP A 419 36.72 18.35 40.54
N LYS A 420 36.23 17.14 40.78
CA LYS A 420 35.71 16.73 42.09
C LYS A 420 36.71 15.87 42.88
N GLY A 421 37.85 15.51 42.30
CA GLY A 421 38.87 14.62 42.86
C GLY A 421 38.55 13.14 42.59
N SER A 422 37.36 12.67 42.98
CA SER A 422 36.88 11.31 42.65
C SER A 422 36.27 11.17 41.25
N GLY A 423 36.23 12.25 40.46
CA GLY A 423 35.70 12.27 39.10
C GLY A 423 35.65 13.67 38.50
N ALA A 424 35.35 13.76 37.20
CA ALA A 424 35.09 15.01 36.50
C ALA A 424 33.58 15.27 36.42
N VAL A 425 33.18 16.55 36.46
CA VAL A 425 31.84 17.00 36.04
C VAL A 425 31.98 17.78 34.74
N VAL A 426 31.19 17.45 33.73
CA VAL A 426 31.00 18.25 32.51
C VAL A 426 29.63 18.91 32.58
N VAL A 427 29.59 20.22 32.35
CA VAL A 427 28.37 21.04 32.34
C VAL A 427 28.07 21.42 30.90
N ILE A 428 26.88 21.09 30.43
CA ILE A 428 26.47 21.19 29.02
C ILE A 428 25.17 21.99 28.98
N ASP A 429 25.09 23.05 28.19
CA ASP A 429 23.81 23.66 27.84
C ASP A 429 23.35 23.11 26.48
N ALA A 430 22.04 23.02 26.30
CA ALA A 430 21.36 22.66 25.07
C ALA A 430 20.18 23.61 24.84
N ASP A 431 20.27 24.45 23.79
CA ASP A 431 19.21 25.37 23.39
C ASP A 431 18.36 24.72 22.28
N MET A 432 17.07 24.52 22.53
CA MET A 432 16.13 23.84 21.62
C MET A 432 15.32 24.85 20.82
N LYS A 433 15.48 24.82 19.50
CA LYS A 433 14.77 25.68 18.54
C LYS A 433 13.82 24.85 17.69
N ASP A 434 12.67 25.41 17.33
CA ASP A 434 11.86 24.87 16.25
C ASP A 434 12.66 24.92 14.93
N ALA A 435 12.77 23.78 14.23
CA ALA A 435 13.64 23.64 13.07
C ALA A 435 13.08 24.29 11.79
N THR A 436 11.80 24.70 11.78
CA THR A 436 11.14 25.34 10.63
C THR A 436 11.20 26.87 10.72
N SER A 437 11.01 27.43 11.91
CA SER A 437 10.96 28.87 12.19
C SER A 437 12.23 29.44 12.85
N GLY A 438 13.04 28.59 13.47
CA GLY A 438 14.19 29.01 14.28
C GLY A 438 13.84 29.57 15.67
N GLU A 439 12.57 29.57 16.07
CA GLU A 439 12.17 30.08 17.40
C GLU A 439 12.74 29.20 18.53
N LEU A 440 13.37 29.83 19.52
CA LEU A 440 13.85 29.16 20.73
C LEU A 440 12.65 28.76 21.61
N LEU A 441 12.37 27.47 21.69
CA LEU A 441 11.26 26.90 22.47
C LEU A 441 11.64 26.66 23.93
N ALA A 442 12.87 26.18 24.16
CA ALA A 442 13.31 25.72 25.46
C ALA A 442 14.84 25.81 25.62
N ARG A 443 15.30 25.84 26.88
CA ARG A 443 16.72 25.69 27.26
C ARG A 443 16.87 24.55 28.23
N SER A 444 17.97 23.82 28.14
CA SER A 444 18.28 22.73 29.07
C SER A 444 19.73 22.79 29.49
N GLN A 445 20.03 22.41 30.74
CA GLN A 445 21.40 22.25 31.21
C GLN A 445 21.56 20.85 31.81
N TRP A 446 22.52 20.10 31.26
CA TRP A 446 22.85 18.73 31.62
C TRP A 446 24.17 18.74 32.39
N VAL A 447 24.21 18.04 33.52
CA VAL A 447 25.41 17.94 34.36
C VAL A 447 25.79 16.48 34.45
N VAL A 448 26.87 16.11 33.77
CA VAL A 448 27.33 14.73 33.59
C VAL A 448 28.57 14.49 34.43
N PHE A 449 28.63 13.37 35.16
CA PHE A 449 29.73 13.00 36.05
C PHE A 449 30.45 11.74 35.55
N PHE A 450 31.77 11.81 35.42
CA PHE A 450 32.62 10.69 34.99
C PHE A 450 33.40 10.15 36.18
N VAL A 451 33.03 8.95 36.64
CA VAL A 451 33.60 8.36 37.87
C VAL A 451 35.07 7.98 37.64
N GLY A 452 35.96 8.49 38.50
CA GLY A 452 37.41 8.27 38.41
C GLY A 452 38.19 9.29 37.59
N ALA A 453 37.53 10.09 36.74
CA ALA A 453 38.16 11.08 35.85
C ALA A 453 38.60 12.40 36.54
N GLY A 454 38.93 12.36 37.84
CA GLY A 454 39.30 13.54 38.63
C GLY A 454 40.82 13.74 38.79
N ASN A 455 41.21 14.75 39.56
CA ASN A 455 42.60 15.16 39.83
C ASN A 455 43.37 15.67 38.60
N PHE A 456 42.66 16.28 37.65
CA PHE A 456 43.24 16.97 36.50
C PHE A 456 43.52 18.47 36.78
N GLY A 457 43.22 18.97 37.98
CA GLY A 457 43.53 20.33 38.42
C GLY A 457 42.50 21.38 38.01
N GLY A 458 41.28 20.96 37.65
CA GLY A 458 40.19 21.86 37.30
C GLY A 458 39.56 22.60 38.49
N PRO A 459 38.72 23.62 38.24
CA PRO A 459 37.96 24.30 39.28
C PRO A 459 36.97 23.34 39.96
N ARG A 460 36.81 23.41 41.30
CA ARG A 460 35.90 22.51 42.03
C ARG A 460 34.42 22.92 41.96
N SER A 461 34.13 24.14 41.53
CA SER A 461 32.78 24.73 41.43
C SER A 461 32.71 25.75 40.29
N SER A 462 31.51 26.00 39.78
CA SER A 462 31.25 27.05 38.79
C SER A 462 30.01 27.85 39.17
N LYS A 463 30.01 29.14 38.79
CA LYS A 463 28.84 30.02 38.88
C LYS A 463 27.85 29.84 37.72
N LYS A 464 28.20 29.03 36.71
CA LYS A 464 27.38 28.76 35.52
C LYS A 464 26.42 27.57 35.70
N VAL A 465 26.65 26.73 36.71
CA VAL A 465 25.75 25.62 37.07
C VAL A 465 24.52 26.19 37.76
N ILE A 466 23.34 25.90 37.23
CA ILE A 466 22.07 26.33 37.83
C ILE A 466 21.86 25.55 39.15
N PRO A 467 21.68 26.22 40.30
CA PRO A 467 21.72 25.58 41.62
C PRO A 467 20.47 24.77 41.95
N THR A 468 20.66 23.66 42.66
CA THR A 468 19.60 22.86 43.30
C THR A 468 19.11 23.52 44.60
N ALA A 469 17.87 23.24 45.01
CA ALA A 469 17.36 23.68 46.31
C ALA A 469 17.89 22.83 47.48
N GLN A 470 17.75 23.37 48.69
CA GLN A 470 17.74 22.61 49.93
C GLN A 470 16.28 22.31 50.31
N MET A 471 15.96 21.07 50.71
CA MET A 471 14.60 20.73 51.14
C MET A 471 14.28 21.38 52.49
N PRO A 472 13.07 21.91 52.71
CA PRO A 472 12.66 22.46 54.00
C PRO A 472 12.69 21.42 55.11
N ALA A 473 13.17 21.81 56.29
CA ALA A 473 13.14 20.98 57.51
C ALA A 473 11.75 20.99 58.18
N ARG A 474 10.71 20.62 57.42
CA ARG A 474 9.30 20.49 57.86
C ARG A 474 8.61 19.42 57.02
N GLU A 475 7.42 18.98 57.45
CA GLU A 475 6.60 18.08 56.64
C GLU A 475 6.24 18.66 55.26
N PRO A 476 6.09 17.81 54.22
CA PRO A 476 5.65 18.21 52.88
C PRO A 476 4.23 18.79 52.88
N ASP A 477 3.95 19.71 51.96
CA ASP A 477 2.58 20.19 51.72
C ASP A 477 1.75 19.20 50.88
N ALA A 478 2.43 18.37 50.09
CA ALA A 478 1.82 17.25 49.38
C ALA A 478 2.81 16.09 49.22
N VAL A 479 2.25 14.88 49.16
CA VAL A 479 2.98 13.65 48.81
C VAL A 479 2.12 12.89 47.80
N LEU A 480 2.73 12.42 46.71
CA LEU A 480 2.09 11.53 45.74
C LEU A 480 3.00 10.32 45.46
N GLU A 481 2.37 9.19 45.19
CA GLU A 481 3.00 7.90 45.00
C GLU A 481 2.38 7.20 43.79
N ASP A 482 3.21 6.75 42.86
CA ASP A 482 2.82 5.83 41.79
C ASP A 482 3.79 4.64 41.80
N ARG A 483 3.27 3.43 41.62
CA ARG A 483 4.10 2.23 41.47
C ARG A 483 4.52 2.05 40.01
N THR A 484 5.81 1.92 39.77
CA THR A 484 6.34 1.70 38.42
C THR A 484 6.06 0.28 37.94
N SER A 485 5.98 0.07 36.62
CA SER A 485 5.98 -1.29 36.07
C SER A 485 7.36 -1.93 36.24
N ILE A 486 7.42 -3.27 36.30
CA ILE A 486 8.68 -4.00 36.11
C ILE A 486 9.31 -3.73 34.75
N ASP A 487 8.48 -3.39 33.74
CA ASP A 487 8.90 -3.03 32.39
C ASP A 487 9.13 -1.51 32.21
N GLN A 488 9.08 -0.69 33.27
CA GLN A 488 9.06 0.77 33.12
C GLN A 488 10.30 1.32 32.38
N ALA A 489 11.48 0.74 32.62
CA ALA A 489 12.71 1.08 31.91
C ALA A 489 12.70 0.58 30.45
N ALA A 490 12.10 -0.60 30.19
CA ALA A 490 11.94 -1.16 28.85
C ALA A 490 10.96 -0.36 27.98
N LEU A 491 9.93 0.25 28.60
CA LEU A 491 9.02 1.20 27.96
C LEU A 491 9.69 2.57 27.78
N TYR A 492 10.32 3.14 28.82
CA TYR A 492 10.91 4.48 28.74
C TYR A 492 12.05 4.58 27.73
N ARG A 493 12.88 3.55 27.60
CA ARG A 493 13.93 3.53 26.54
C ARG A 493 13.37 3.63 25.12
N LEU A 494 12.08 3.37 24.88
CA LEU A 494 11.50 3.59 23.55
C LEU A 494 11.48 5.08 23.17
N CYS A 495 11.32 5.98 24.16
CA CYS A 495 11.22 7.44 23.95
C CYS A 495 12.52 8.10 23.47
N GLY A 496 13.68 7.53 23.82
CA GLY A 496 14.98 8.09 23.42
C GLY A 496 16.15 7.26 23.93
N ASP A 497 16.39 7.29 25.24
CA ASP A 497 17.60 6.73 25.88
C ASP A 497 17.69 5.20 25.75
N LYS A 498 18.53 4.73 24.82
CA LYS A 498 18.73 3.30 24.53
C LYS A 498 19.75 2.61 25.45
N ASN A 499 20.42 3.32 26.37
CA ASN A 499 21.58 2.81 27.13
C ASN A 499 21.32 1.41 27.73
N PRO A 500 22.18 0.40 27.45
CA PRO A 500 21.99 -0.97 27.93
C PRO A 500 21.88 -1.11 29.46
N LEU A 501 22.45 -0.18 30.24
CA LEU A 501 22.29 -0.09 31.70
C LEU A 501 20.84 -0.21 32.21
N HIS A 502 19.87 0.17 31.37
CA HIS A 502 18.45 0.19 31.71
C HIS A 502 17.67 -1.04 31.24
N ILE A 503 18.34 -2.08 30.72
CA ILE A 503 17.68 -3.34 30.29
C ILE A 503 18.57 -4.60 30.33
N ASP A 504 19.89 -4.47 30.19
CA ASP A 504 20.85 -5.58 30.15
C ASP A 504 21.49 -5.79 31.54
N PRO A 505 21.26 -6.95 32.21
CA PRO A 505 21.88 -7.25 33.51
C PRO A 505 23.41 -7.32 33.48
N MET A 506 24.02 -7.74 32.37
CA MET A 506 25.48 -7.82 32.25
C MET A 506 26.09 -6.41 32.19
N PHE A 507 25.50 -5.53 31.39
CA PHE A 507 25.94 -4.14 31.30
C PHE A 507 25.67 -3.37 32.60
N ALA A 508 24.54 -3.64 33.27
CA ALA A 508 24.25 -3.09 34.59
C ALA A 508 25.30 -3.51 35.64
N ALA A 509 25.70 -4.79 35.64
CA ALA A 509 26.76 -5.31 36.51
C ALA A 509 28.13 -4.66 36.23
N MET A 510 28.48 -4.42 34.96
CA MET A 510 29.69 -3.65 34.59
C MET A 510 29.65 -2.22 35.14
N GLY A 511 28.48 -1.59 35.15
CA GLY A 511 28.24 -0.29 35.77
C GLY A 511 28.23 -0.29 37.32
N GLY A 512 28.38 -1.46 37.96
CA GLY A 512 28.37 -1.62 39.42
C GLY A 512 26.99 -1.86 40.05
N TRP A 513 25.95 -2.12 39.24
CA TRP A 513 24.58 -2.34 39.71
C TRP A 513 24.21 -3.82 39.71
N GLN A 514 23.47 -4.28 40.72
CA GLN A 514 23.08 -5.70 40.86
C GLN A 514 22.03 -6.15 39.83
N GLN A 515 21.33 -5.20 39.20
CA GLN A 515 20.29 -5.41 38.19
C GLN A 515 20.08 -4.09 37.41
N PRO A 516 19.42 -4.12 36.24
CA PRO A 516 19.07 -2.90 35.50
C PRO A 516 18.28 -1.90 36.34
N ILE A 517 18.63 -0.62 36.23
CA ILE A 517 17.98 0.48 36.96
C ILE A 517 17.06 1.28 36.03
N MET A 518 16.04 1.93 36.57
CA MET A 518 15.19 2.85 35.82
C MET A 518 15.95 4.16 35.51
N HIS A 519 15.70 4.76 34.34
CA HIS A 519 16.29 6.03 33.96
C HIS A 519 15.98 7.14 34.98
N GLY A 520 16.98 7.95 35.33
CA GLY A 520 16.78 9.13 36.19
C GLY A 520 15.75 10.09 35.60
N LEU A 521 15.77 10.27 34.27
CA LEU A 521 14.81 11.11 33.53
C LEU A 521 13.39 10.52 33.49
N CYS A 522 13.21 9.20 33.67
CA CYS A 522 11.89 8.61 33.90
C CYS A 522 11.36 8.98 35.29
N SER A 523 12.21 8.84 36.31
CA SER A 523 11.90 9.26 37.70
C SER A 523 11.56 10.75 37.78
N LEU A 524 12.23 11.59 36.98
CA LEU A 524 11.89 13.01 36.81
C LEU A 524 10.52 13.21 36.17
N GLY A 525 10.14 12.41 35.17
CA GLY A 525 8.83 12.45 34.55
C GLY A 525 7.68 12.15 35.52
N TYR A 526 7.82 11.08 36.32
CA TYR A 526 6.91 10.78 37.43
C TYR A 526 6.79 11.96 38.41
N SER A 527 7.94 12.47 38.88
CA SER A 527 8.00 13.60 39.81
C SER A 527 7.36 14.87 39.24
N THR A 528 7.52 15.10 37.93
CA THR A 528 6.93 16.25 37.24
C THR A 528 5.41 16.10 37.14
N ARG A 529 4.86 14.91 36.80
CA ARG A 529 3.41 14.68 36.90
C ARG A 529 2.92 14.98 38.31
N HIS A 530 3.57 14.45 39.34
CA HIS A 530 3.15 14.65 40.73
C HIS A 530 3.04 16.13 41.10
N VAL A 531 4.05 16.95 40.75
CA VAL A 531 4.01 18.40 41.02
C VAL A 531 2.95 19.13 40.17
N MET A 532 2.82 18.81 38.88
CA MET A 532 1.80 19.41 38.01
C MET A 532 0.37 19.07 38.45
N GLN A 533 0.15 17.84 38.94
CA GLN A 533 -1.11 17.37 39.48
C GLN A 533 -1.44 18.08 40.80
N ALA A 534 -0.51 18.10 41.75
CA ALA A 534 -0.75 18.64 43.09
C ALA A 534 -0.83 20.18 43.15
N PHE A 535 -0.09 20.90 42.29
CA PHE A 535 0.05 22.36 42.41
C PHE A 535 -0.37 23.18 41.18
N ALA A 536 -0.62 22.55 40.03
CA ALA A 536 -1.04 23.23 38.79
C ALA A 536 -2.35 22.67 38.19
N ASN A 537 -3.03 21.73 38.84
CA ASN A 537 -4.22 21.04 38.31
C ASN A 537 -4.03 20.50 36.88
N ASN A 538 -2.82 19.98 36.59
CA ASN A 538 -2.39 19.55 35.26
C ASN A 538 -2.52 20.63 34.15
N ASN A 539 -2.52 21.93 34.47
CA ASN A 539 -2.38 23.00 33.49
C ASN A 539 -0.91 23.13 33.06
N MET A 540 -0.57 22.62 31.87
CA MET A 540 0.81 22.65 31.37
C MET A 540 1.33 24.07 31.13
N ASN A 541 0.44 25.03 30.85
CA ASN A 541 0.79 26.45 30.64
C ASN A 541 1.29 27.14 31.92
N ALA A 542 1.09 26.54 33.10
CA ALA A 542 1.63 27.08 34.34
C ALA A 542 3.14 26.84 34.48
N PHE A 543 3.68 25.78 33.87
CA PHE A 543 5.08 25.38 34.01
C PHE A 543 6.02 26.38 33.35
N LYS A 544 7.07 26.79 34.08
CA LYS A 544 8.17 27.62 33.55
C LYS A 544 9.47 26.82 33.45
N SER A 545 9.93 26.21 34.55
CA SER A 545 11.20 25.49 34.58
C SER A 545 11.27 24.41 35.66
N LEU A 546 12.24 23.50 35.53
CA LEU A 546 12.61 22.52 36.56
C LEU A 546 14.14 22.44 36.74
N LYS A 547 14.57 22.07 37.94
CA LYS A 547 15.95 21.69 38.29
C LYS A 547 15.92 20.47 39.20
N VAL A 548 16.80 19.49 38.99
CA VAL A 548 16.98 18.32 39.87
C VAL A 548 18.44 17.87 39.95
N ARG A 549 18.81 17.16 41.03
CA ARG A 549 19.98 16.27 41.09
C ARG A 549 19.53 14.83 41.28
N PHE A 550 20.11 13.92 40.51
CA PHE A 550 19.93 12.47 40.70
C PHE A 550 20.89 12.00 41.79
N THR A 551 20.35 11.32 42.80
CA THR A 551 21.06 10.96 44.04
C THR A 551 21.06 9.47 44.35
N GLY A 552 20.23 8.69 43.64
CA GLY A 552 20.14 7.23 43.79
C GLY A 552 19.35 6.59 42.64
N PRO A 553 19.46 5.27 42.46
CA PRO A 553 18.65 4.54 41.49
C PRO A 553 17.19 4.41 41.95
N VAL A 554 16.31 4.11 41.00
CA VAL A 554 15.02 3.44 41.23
C VAL A 554 15.08 2.11 40.47
N ILE A 555 14.58 1.03 41.03
CA ILE A 555 14.42 -0.26 40.35
C ILE A 555 13.03 -0.33 39.71
N PRO A 556 12.88 -0.76 38.44
CA PRO A 556 11.57 -1.00 37.85
C PRO A 556 10.73 -1.97 38.69
N GLY A 557 9.53 -1.56 39.08
CA GLY A 557 8.65 -2.27 40.02
C GLY A 557 8.61 -1.69 41.44
N GLU A 558 9.52 -0.76 41.79
CA GLU A 558 9.44 0.06 43.01
C GLU A 558 8.37 1.16 42.90
N THR A 559 7.96 1.66 44.06
CA THR A 559 7.05 2.78 44.23
C THR A 559 7.83 4.09 44.31
N VAL A 560 7.43 5.06 43.49
CA VAL A 560 8.08 6.37 43.35
C VAL A 560 7.27 7.39 44.14
N ARG A 561 7.76 7.74 45.34
CA ARG A 561 7.16 8.74 46.23
C ARG A 561 7.79 10.11 46.02
N THR A 562 7.03 11.08 45.54
CA THR A 562 7.48 12.48 45.45
C THR A 562 6.94 13.28 46.63
N ARG A 563 7.84 13.84 47.45
CA ARG A 563 7.55 14.76 48.55
C ARG A 563 7.70 16.20 48.04
N MET A 564 6.73 17.07 48.34
CA MET A 564 6.61 18.39 47.72
C MET A 564 6.31 19.48 48.75
N TRP A 565 7.01 20.61 48.65
CA TRP A 565 6.85 21.80 49.48
C TRP A 565 6.66 23.03 48.61
N LYS A 566 5.59 23.79 48.83
CA LYS A 566 5.31 25.04 48.13
C LYS A 566 6.11 26.19 48.73
N ASP A 567 6.73 26.98 47.86
CA ASP A 567 7.53 28.16 48.19
C ASP A 567 7.20 29.29 47.19
N GLY A 568 6.15 30.05 47.50
CA GLY A 568 5.63 31.09 46.61
C GLY A 568 5.12 30.53 45.28
N SER A 569 5.76 30.94 44.17
CA SER A 569 5.52 30.44 42.80
C SER A 569 6.37 29.20 42.45
N ARG A 570 7.06 28.60 43.42
CA ARG A 570 7.90 27.42 43.25
C ARG A 570 7.36 26.24 44.05
N VAL A 571 7.68 25.03 43.61
CA VAL A 571 7.53 23.80 44.38
C VAL A 571 8.90 23.15 44.49
N LEU A 572 9.41 23.08 45.71
CA LEU A 572 10.59 22.30 46.06
C LEU A 572 10.16 20.84 46.18
N PHE A 573 10.97 19.89 45.70
CA PHE A 573 10.63 18.47 45.80
C PHE A 573 11.85 17.55 45.90
N GLU A 574 11.60 16.37 46.46
CA GLU A 574 12.49 15.22 46.35
C GLU A 574 11.67 13.97 46.05
N THR A 575 12.32 12.94 45.50
CA THR A 575 11.66 11.69 45.14
C THR A 575 12.43 10.51 45.70
N VAL A 576 11.71 9.62 46.37
CA VAL A 576 12.22 8.47 47.13
C VAL A 576 11.66 7.18 46.52
N ALA A 577 12.54 6.21 46.30
CA ALA A 577 12.14 4.82 46.06
C ALA A 577 11.71 4.21 47.40
N VAL A 578 10.43 3.86 47.54
CA VAL A 578 9.83 3.54 48.85
C VAL A 578 10.42 2.27 49.46
N GLU A 579 10.58 1.22 48.66
CA GLU A 579 10.97 -0.11 49.09
C GLU A 579 12.46 -0.18 49.48
N SER A 580 13.35 0.48 48.73
CA SER A 580 14.76 0.61 49.10
C SER A 580 15.08 1.79 50.03
N GLY A 581 14.12 2.68 50.29
CA GLY A 581 14.25 3.84 51.17
C GLY A 581 15.19 4.95 50.68
N LYS A 582 15.61 4.91 49.41
CA LYS A 582 16.64 5.80 48.85
C LYS A 582 16.03 7.03 48.17
N THR A 583 16.55 8.22 48.48
CA THR A 583 16.27 9.42 47.70
C THR A 583 16.90 9.29 46.31
N ALA A 584 16.09 9.10 45.28
CA ALA A 584 16.49 8.98 43.88
C ALA A 584 16.70 10.36 43.22
N ILE A 585 15.86 11.34 43.58
CA ILE A 585 16.01 12.75 43.18
C ILE A 585 16.06 13.62 44.42
N GLY A 586 17.12 14.42 44.57
CA GLY A 586 17.28 15.41 45.62
C GLY A 586 17.40 16.84 45.08
N GLY A 587 17.07 17.82 45.92
CA GLY A 587 17.26 19.24 45.61
C GLY A 587 16.38 19.76 44.47
N GLY A 588 15.23 19.12 44.23
CA GLY A 588 14.33 19.40 43.12
C GLY A 588 13.61 20.74 43.27
N ILE A 589 13.38 21.41 42.14
CA ILE A 589 12.60 22.64 42.00
C ILE A 589 11.76 22.52 40.75
N ILE A 590 10.49 22.91 40.81
CA ILE A 590 9.70 23.36 39.65
C ILE A 590 9.28 24.80 39.92
N GLU A 591 9.45 25.67 38.94
CA GLU A 591 8.93 27.04 38.96
C GLU A 591 7.70 27.14 38.05
N PHE A 592 6.70 27.88 38.52
CA PHE A 592 5.53 28.27 37.73
C PHE A 592 5.63 29.73 37.28
N HIS A 593 4.97 30.06 36.18
CA HIS A 593 4.77 31.45 35.77
C HIS A 593 3.94 32.21 36.81
N THR A 594 4.39 33.41 37.18
CA THR A 594 3.63 34.30 38.07
C THR A 594 2.34 34.74 37.37
N PRO A 595 1.14 34.58 37.98
CA PRO A 595 -0.11 34.97 37.34
C PRO A 595 -0.13 36.47 37.05
N ARG A 596 -0.59 36.84 35.85
CA ARG A 596 -0.90 38.23 35.52
C ARG A 596 -2.24 38.60 36.16
N VAL A 597 -2.40 39.88 36.51
CA VAL A 597 -3.55 40.40 37.26
C VAL A 597 -4.88 40.34 36.48
N SER A 598 -4.86 39.88 35.22
CA SER A 598 -6.05 39.54 34.43
C SER A 598 -6.80 38.31 34.94
N ASP A 599 -6.12 37.34 35.54
CA ASP A 599 -6.60 35.97 35.64
C ASP A 599 -7.46 35.76 36.90
N THR A 600 -8.47 36.62 37.04
CA THR A 600 -9.47 36.55 38.11
C THR A 600 -10.48 35.45 37.78
N VAL A 601 -10.10 34.19 38.04
CA VAL A 601 -11.00 33.04 37.90
C VAL A 601 -12.22 33.25 38.79
N GLN A 602 -13.37 33.57 38.18
CA GLN A 602 -14.62 33.70 38.92
C GLN A 602 -15.02 32.33 39.47
N THR A 603 -15.02 32.21 40.79
CA THR A 603 -15.52 31.04 41.52
C THR A 603 -17.04 30.99 41.46
N VAL A 604 -17.59 30.54 40.32
CA VAL A 604 -19.02 30.24 40.19
C VAL A 604 -19.32 28.99 41.01
N SER A 605 -19.80 29.19 42.25
CA SER A 605 -20.27 28.13 43.12
C SER A 605 -21.62 27.62 42.63
N TYR A 606 -21.62 26.49 41.93
CA TYR A 606 -22.86 25.84 41.52
C TYR A 606 -23.48 25.07 42.68
N GLN A 607 -24.53 25.62 43.32
CA GLN A 607 -25.44 24.80 44.10
C GLN A 607 -26.38 24.04 43.14
N PRO A 608 -26.67 22.76 43.41
CA PRO A 608 -27.46 21.93 42.51
C PRO A 608 -28.95 22.20 42.67
N ASP A 609 -29.58 22.77 41.65
CA ASP A 609 -31.04 22.82 41.54
C ASP A 609 -31.53 22.74 40.08
N GLY A 610 -32.51 21.87 39.84
CA GLY A 610 -33.43 21.93 38.69
C GLY A 610 -32.90 21.81 37.25
N ASN A 611 -32.85 20.57 36.75
CA ASN A 611 -33.03 20.22 35.32
C ASN A 611 -32.08 20.83 34.24
N MET A 612 -30.94 20.17 34.02
CA MET A 612 -30.66 19.58 32.70
C MET A 612 -29.65 18.43 32.84
N ALA A 613 -29.97 17.26 32.26
CA ALA A 613 -29.12 16.07 32.33
C ALA A 613 -28.23 15.98 31.08
N SER A 614 -26.91 15.87 31.27
CA SER A 614 -25.96 15.54 30.22
C SER A 614 -26.17 14.12 29.71
N LYS A 615 -26.33 13.94 28.39
CA LYS A 615 -26.47 12.61 27.78
C LYS A 615 -25.13 11.88 27.63
N PRO A 616 -25.14 10.53 27.56
CA PRO A 616 -24.03 9.77 27.00
C PRO A 616 -23.99 9.95 25.48
N GLU A 617 -22.79 10.01 24.88
CA GLU A 617 -22.63 9.88 23.43
C GLU A 617 -22.91 8.44 22.99
N LEU A 618 -23.65 8.25 21.89
CA LEU A 618 -24.02 6.94 21.36
C LEU A 618 -23.45 6.75 19.95
N LYS A 619 -22.99 5.53 19.65
CA LYS A 619 -22.42 5.20 18.32
C LYS A 619 -23.46 5.36 17.21
N THR A 620 -24.74 5.22 17.56
CA THR A 620 -25.88 5.41 16.68
C THR A 620 -26.19 6.86 16.33
N ASP A 621 -25.68 7.85 17.06
CA ASP A 621 -25.94 9.26 16.74
C ASP A 621 -25.35 9.61 15.36
N MET A 622 -24.13 9.12 15.06
CA MET A 622 -23.52 9.18 13.73
C MET A 622 -24.35 8.48 12.64
N VAL A 623 -25.10 7.43 12.99
CA VAL A 623 -25.95 6.67 12.06
C VAL A 623 -27.21 7.48 11.72
N PHE A 624 -27.82 8.14 12.70
CA PHE A 624 -29.01 8.98 12.46
C PHE A 624 -28.68 10.32 11.80
N GLU A 625 -27.52 10.91 12.06
CA GLU A 625 -27.00 12.03 11.26
C GLU A 625 -26.72 11.61 9.80
N GLY A 626 -26.14 10.42 9.58
CA GLY A 626 -25.98 9.86 8.24
C GLY A 626 -27.31 9.60 7.51
N MET A 627 -28.36 9.22 8.24
CA MET A 627 -29.72 9.14 7.70
C MET A 627 -30.30 10.52 7.40
N ARG A 628 -30.12 11.52 8.29
CA ARG A 628 -30.57 12.90 8.08
C ARG A 628 -30.01 13.48 6.80
N PHE A 629 -28.68 13.46 6.66
CA PHE A 629 -27.98 13.99 5.50
C PHE A 629 -28.47 13.34 4.19
N ARG A 630 -28.73 12.03 4.19
CA ARG A 630 -29.23 11.34 2.99
C ARG A 630 -30.67 11.71 2.62
N ILE A 631 -31.50 12.11 3.58
CA ILE A 631 -32.88 12.53 3.35
C ILE A 631 -32.91 13.97 2.85
N GLU A 632 -32.03 14.82 3.37
CA GLU A 632 -31.78 16.18 2.86
C GLU A 632 -31.24 16.17 1.43
N GLU A 633 -30.38 15.21 1.05
CA GLU A 633 -29.91 15.05 -0.33
C GLU A 633 -30.88 14.31 -1.28
N GLN A 634 -31.84 13.53 -0.77
CA GLN A 634 -32.77 12.72 -1.58
C GLN A 634 -34.22 12.81 -1.06
N PRO A 635 -34.85 14.00 -1.04
CA PRO A 635 -36.19 14.21 -0.49
C PRO A 635 -37.30 13.43 -1.23
N GLU A 636 -37.06 12.95 -2.45
CA GLU A 636 -38.00 12.07 -3.12
C GLU A 636 -38.07 10.66 -2.51
N LEU A 637 -37.14 10.30 -1.60
CA LEU A 637 -37.26 9.11 -0.76
C LEU A 637 -38.37 9.27 0.29
N THR A 638 -38.58 10.46 0.85
CA THR A 638 -39.73 10.78 1.71
C THR A 638 -41.04 10.46 0.98
N GLY A 639 -41.17 10.95 -0.26
CA GLY A 639 -42.32 10.67 -1.13
C GLY A 639 -42.51 9.18 -1.51
N LYS A 640 -41.44 8.37 -1.51
CA LYS A 640 -41.49 6.93 -1.80
C LYS A 640 -41.74 6.07 -0.54
N ILE A 641 -41.31 6.55 0.63
CA ILE A 641 -41.35 5.80 1.88
C ILE A 641 -42.67 6.07 2.64
N GLN A 642 -43.05 7.34 2.82
CA GLN A 642 -44.30 7.82 3.43
C GLN A 642 -44.62 7.19 4.80
N ALA A 643 -43.63 7.11 5.68
CA ALA A 643 -43.76 6.47 6.99
C ALA A 643 -42.89 7.13 8.06
N ILE A 644 -43.41 7.19 9.28
CA ILE A 644 -42.65 7.59 10.48
C ILE A 644 -42.10 6.33 11.14
N TYR A 645 -40.79 6.30 11.40
CA TYR A 645 -40.13 5.25 12.18
C TYR A 645 -39.59 5.86 13.48
N GLU A 646 -39.68 5.13 14.59
CA GLU A 646 -39.09 5.52 15.87
C GLU A 646 -38.09 4.43 16.30
N TYR A 647 -36.86 4.82 16.62
CA TYR A 647 -35.78 3.94 17.02
C TYR A 647 -35.45 4.16 18.49
N ASN A 648 -35.85 3.21 19.33
CA ASN A 648 -35.49 3.19 20.74
C ASN A 648 -34.16 2.45 20.91
N ILE A 649 -33.07 3.22 21.07
CA ILE A 649 -31.71 2.71 21.21
C ILE A 649 -31.45 2.33 22.65
N THR A 650 -30.90 1.12 22.86
CA THR A 650 -30.70 0.56 24.19
C THR A 650 -29.22 0.33 24.53
N GLN A 651 -28.90 0.55 25.80
CA GLN A 651 -27.69 0.05 26.48
C GLN A 651 -28.14 -0.66 27.76
N ASP A 652 -27.51 -1.79 28.10
CA ASP A 652 -27.91 -2.67 29.21
C ASP A 652 -29.42 -3.02 29.27
N GLY A 653 -30.06 -3.12 28.09
CA GLY A 653 -31.48 -3.41 27.95
C GLY A 653 -32.45 -2.28 28.30
N LYS A 654 -31.94 -1.09 28.67
CA LYS A 654 -32.73 0.12 28.91
C LYS A 654 -32.62 1.07 27.71
N THR A 655 -33.70 1.74 27.34
CA THR A 655 -33.66 2.80 26.32
C THR A 655 -32.87 4.00 26.86
N VAL A 656 -31.82 4.40 26.14
CA VAL A 656 -30.95 5.54 26.49
C VAL A 656 -31.15 6.73 25.53
N ALA A 657 -31.55 6.46 24.28
CA ALA A 657 -32.02 7.47 23.34
C ALA A 657 -33.21 6.95 22.53
N THR A 658 -34.01 7.89 22.02
CA THR A 658 -35.10 7.63 21.08
C THR A 658 -34.88 8.57 19.90
N TRP A 659 -34.79 8.03 18.69
CA TRP A 659 -34.56 8.77 17.46
C TRP A 659 -35.78 8.60 16.52
N THR A 660 -36.38 9.70 16.08
CA THR A 660 -37.50 9.68 15.12
C THR A 660 -37.02 9.99 13.71
N LEU A 661 -37.43 9.13 12.78
CA LEU A 661 -37.23 9.21 11.34
C LEU A 661 -38.61 9.45 10.71
N ASP A 662 -39.02 10.72 10.61
CA ASP A 662 -40.28 11.11 9.99
C ASP A 662 -40.06 11.25 8.48
N LEU A 663 -40.39 10.18 7.73
CA LEU A 663 -40.42 10.18 6.28
C LEU A 663 -41.86 10.24 5.75
N LYS A 664 -42.76 10.98 6.44
CA LYS A 664 -44.16 11.10 6.07
C LYS A 664 -44.66 12.55 6.04
N ASN A 665 -44.18 13.39 6.95
CA ASN A 665 -44.59 14.78 7.08
C ASN A 665 -43.51 15.73 6.53
N GLY A 666 -43.90 16.74 5.76
CA GLY A 666 -42.97 17.67 5.11
C GLY A 666 -42.04 16.97 4.10
N ASP A 667 -40.85 17.54 3.92
CA ASP A 667 -39.82 17.02 3.01
C ASP A 667 -39.04 15.81 3.59
N GLY A 668 -39.33 15.45 4.85
CA GLY A 668 -38.68 14.39 5.61
C GLY A 668 -37.70 14.93 6.65
N SER A 669 -37.63 14.30 7.82
CA SER A 669 -36.72 14.74 8.89
C SER A 669 -36.25 13.60 9.80
N VAL A 670 -35.07 13.78 10.40
CA VAL A 670 -34.54 12.87 11.42
C VAL A 670 -34.15 13.70 12.63
N TYR A 671 -34.71 13.40 13.80
CA TYR A 671 -34.44 14.14 15.02
C TYR A 671 -34.44 13.24 16.24
N GLU A 672 -33.67 13.62 17.25
CA GLU A 672 -33.73 12.97 18.55
C GLU A 672 -35.00 13.40 19.31
N GLY A 673 -35.55 12.46 20.08
CA GLY A 673 -36.86 12.54 20.71
C GLY A 673 -37.89 11.61 20.07
N ALA A 674 -38.97 11.35 20.81
CA ALA A 674 -40.15 10.66 20.29
C ALA A 674 -40.89 11.51 19.24
N CYS A 675 -41.75 10.87 18.46
CA CYS A 675 -42.50 11.51 17.37
C CYS A 675 -43.28 12.74 17.83
N LYS A 676 -42.96 13.92 17.26
CA LYS A 676 -43.57 15.21 17.65
C LYS A 676 -45.04 15.32 17.22
N ASP A 677 -45.36 14.92 16.00
CA ASP A 677 -46.69 15.06 15.40
C ASP A 677 -47.21 13.72 14.84
N GLY A 678 -47.86 12.93 15.70
CA GLY A 678 -48.61 11.73 15.31
C GLY A 678 -48.26 10.49 16.13
N LYS A 679 -48.25 9.32 15.46
CA LYS A 679 -47.77 8.05 16.03
C LYS A 679 -46.85 7.37 15.00
N PRO A 680 -45.70 6.80 15.42
CA PRO A 680 -44.81 6.10 14.52
C PRO A 680 -45.50 4.89 13.87
N ASN A 681 -45.28 4.71 12.56
CA ASN A 681 -45.81 3.59 11.79
C ASN A 681 -45.02 2.30 12.04
N CYS A 682 -43.75 2.43 12.44
CA CYS A 682 -42.85 1.35 12.80
C CYS A 682 -42.00 1.78 14.00
N VAL A 683 -42.02 1.02 15.10
CA VAL A 683 -41.16 1.24 16.26
C VAL A 683 -40.12 0.14 16.30
N VAL A 684 -38.86 0.54 16.18
CA VAL A 684 -37.67 -0.30 16.22
C VAL A 684 -37.05 -0.20 17.63
N THR A 685 -36.51 -1.31 18.14
CA THR A 685 -35.77 -1.32 19.41
C THR A 685 -34.58 -2.27 19.27
N ILE A 686 -33.38 -1.76 19.54
CA ILE A 686 -32.10 -2.42 19.24
C ILE A 686 -31.01 -1.83 20.16
N SER A 687 -29.89 -2.53 20.34
CA SER A 687 -28.75 -1.97 21.09
C SER A 687 -27.96 -0.95 20.24
N ASP A 688 -27.26 -0.02 20.90
CA ASP A 688 -26.39 0.95 20.23
C ASP A 688 -25.34 0.25 19.34
N ASP A 689 -24.65 -0.75 19.89
CA ASP A 689 -23.69 -1.58 19.16
C ASP A 689 -24.33 -2.39 18.03
N ASP A 690 -25.47 -3.06 18.24
CA ASP A 690 -26.09 -3.86 17.16
C ASP A 690 -26.62 -2.98 16.03
N MET A 691 -27.12 -1.78 16.32
CA MET A 691 -27.59 -0.83 15.31
C MET A 691 -26.43 -0.22 14.52
N PHE A 692 -25.32 0.15 15.18
CA PHE A 692 -24.10 0.58 14.49
C PHE A 692 -23.55 -0.54 13.59
N ASN A 693 -23.40 -1.75 14.12
CA ASN A 693 -22.92 -2.91 13.36
C ASN A 693 -23.85 -3.30 12.20
N MET A 694 -25.16 -3.07 12.33
CA MET A 694 -26.13 -3.25 11.25
C MET A 694 -26.00 -2.16 10.17
N ALA A 695 -25.72 -0.91 10.56
CA ALA A 695 -25.51 0.21 9.62
C ALA A 695 -24.21 0.04 8.80
N VAL A 696 -23.12 -0.43 9.41
CA VAL A 696 -21.86 -0.75 8.70
C VAL A 696 -21.86 -2.13 8.02
N GLY A 697 -23.02 -2.81 7.98
CA GLY A 697 -23.22 -4.07 7.24
C GLY A 697 -22.57 -5.31 7.85
N GLN A 698 -22.06 -5.24 9.09
CA GLN A 698 -21.46 -6.37 9.81
C GLN A 698 -22.51 -7.27 10.48
N LEU A 699 -23.69 -6.73 10.81
CA LEU A 699 -24.83 -7.48 11.34
C LEU A 699 -25.99 -7.49 10.34
N ASP A 700 -26.41 -8.67 9.89
CA ASP A 700 -27.59 -8.80 9.02
C ASP A 700 -28.91 -8.49 9.78
N PRO A 701 -29.77 -7.58 9.27
CA PRO A 701 -31.03 -7.21 9.92
C PRO A 701 -32.00 -8.39 10.15
N GLN A 702 -32.05 -9.35 9.24
CA GLN A 702 -32.99 -10.48 9.33
C GLN A 702 -32.53 -11.47 10.41
N LYS A 703 -31.23 -11.71 10.52
CA LYS A 703 -30.60 -12.45 11.62
C LYS A 703 -30.76 -11.73 12.96
N ALA A 704 -30.60 -10.40 13.00
CA ALA A 704 -30.82 -9.60 14.21
C ALA A 704 -32.27 -9.69 14.71
N PHE A 705 -33.25 -9.70 13.80
CA PHE A 705 -34.66 -9.86 14.14
C PHE A 705 -34.97 -11.29 14.65
N MET A 706 -34.54 -12.31 13.91
CA MET A 706 -34.72 -13.73 14.28
C MET A 706 -34.06 -14.11 15.62
N THR A 707 -33.01 -13.40 16.03
CA THR A 707 -32.32 -13.60 17.33
C THR A 707 -32.82 -12.68 18.45
N GLY A 708 -33.84 -11.85 18.20
CA GLY A 708 -34.44 -10.96 19.20
C GLY A 708 -33.59 -9.75 19.60
N LYS A 709 -32.43 -9.54 18.97
CA LYS A 709 -31.58 -8.34 19.11
C LYS A 709 -32.25 -7.09 18.52
N LEU A 710 -32.93 -7.26 17.38
CA LEU A 710 -33.75 -6.25 16.71
C LEU A 710 -35.22 -6.59 16.98
N LYS A 711 -35.91 -5.75 17.74
CA LYS A 711 -37.36 -5.86 17.98
C LYS A 711 -38.09 -4.81 17.17
N VAL A 712 -39.22 -5.17 16.56
CA VAL A 712 -40.02 -4.26 15.73
C VAL A 712 -41.51 -4.40 16.09
N ARG A 713 -42.19 -3.26 16.25
CA ARG A 713 -43.65 -3.15 16.44
C ARG A 713 -44.23 -2.21 15.38
N GLY A 714 -45.51 -2.37 15.05
CA GLY A 714 -46.14 -1.62 13.95
C GLY A 714 -46.00 -2.35 12.60
N ASN A 715 -45.94 -1.61 11.49
CA ASN A 715 -45.94 -2.18 10.15
C ASN A 715 -44.53 -2.62 9.70
N ILE A 716 -44.19 -3.87 10.05
CA ILE A 716 -42.87 -4.47 9.81
C ILE A 716 -42.46 -4.49 8.33
N MET A 717 -43.40 -4.54 7.37
CA MET A 717 -43.07 -4.53 5.94
C MET A 717 -42.35 -3.26 5.50
N LEU A 718 -42.54 -2.13 6.21
CA LEU A 718 -41.85 -0.87 5.92
C LEU A 718 -40.33 -0.98 6.08
N MET A 719 -39.83 -1.90 6.91
CA MET A 719 -38.38 -2.16 7.05
C MET A 719 -37.72 -2.61 5.74
N GLN A 720 -38.48 -3.18 4.79
CA GLN A 720 -37.95 -3.55 3.48
C GLN A 720 -37.64 -2.32 2.60
N LYS A 721 -38.41 -1.23 2.75
CA LYS A 721 -38.19 0.01 1.97
C LYS A 721 -36.86 0.68 2.33
N LEU A 722 -36.40 0.57 3.59
CA LEU A 722 -35.13 1.17 4.05
C LEU A 722 -33.89 0.65 3.29
N ARG A 723 -33.95 -0.55 2.67
CA ARG A 723 -32.86 -1.04 1.82
C ARG A 723 -32.59 -0.18 0.58
N LEU A 724 -33.53 0.68 0.16
CA LEU A 724 -33.34 1.61 -0.96
C LEU A 724 -32.28 2.69 -0.67
N LEU A 725 -31.98 2.95 0.60
CA LEU A 725 -30.90 3.88 0.98
C LEU A 725 -29.49 3.29 0.70
N LEU A 726 -29.35 2.00 0.34
CA LEU A 726 -28.13 1.22 0.58
C LEU A 726 -27.45 0.48 -0.62
N LYS A 727 -27.89 0.55 -1.91
CA LYS A 727 -27.23 -0.16 -3.06
C LYS A 727 -27.39 0.46 -4.49
N PRO A 728 -26.43 0.27 -5.45
CA PRO A 728 -26.51 0.69 -6.88
C PRO A 728 -26.45 -0.44 -7.99
N PRO A 729 -26.65 -0.17 -9.32
CA PRO A 729 -26.95 -1.17 -10.39
C PRO A 729 -26.20 -1.08 -11.81
N PRO A 730 -26.52 -1.94 -12.84
CA PRO A 730 -25.75 -2.15 -14.13
C PRO A 730 -26.30 -1.73 -15.55
N GLU A 731 -25.51 -2.09 -16.62
CA GLU A 731 -25.76 -2.16 -18.12
C GLU A 731 -25.17 -1.01 -19.01
N LYS A 732 -24.81 -1.07 -20.34
CA LYS A 732 -24.79 -2.11 -21.46
C LYS A 732 -23.82 -1.75 -22.67
N GLU A 733 -23.87 -2.46 -23.84
CA GLU A 733 -22.99 -2.32 -25.07
C GLU A 733 -23.59 -1.62 -26.35
N LYS A 734 -22.71 -1.19 -27.30
CA LYS A 734 -22.54 -1.65 -28.73
C LYS A 734 -22.53 -0.69 -29.98
N SER A 735 -21.48 -0.88 -30.84
CA SER A 735 -21.44 -0.94 -32.35
C SER A 735 -21.00 0.26 -33.24
N GLY A 736 -20.15 -0.01 -34.26
CA GLY A 736 -19.58 0.95 -35.25
C GLY A 736 -18.78 0.29 -36.41
N SER A 737 -18.41 1.03 -37.47
CA SER A 737 -17.85 0.56 -38.78
C SER A 737 -17.38 1.73 -39.71
N LEU A 738 -16.62 1.67 -40.83
CA LEU A 738 -15.76 0.70 -41.56
C LEU A 738 -14.99 1.39 -42.75
N ALA A 739 -14.16 0.63 -43.50
CA ALA A 739 -13.68 0.84 -44.91
C ALA A 739 -12.59 1.93 -45.23
N ALA A 740 -11.72 1.82 -46.27
CA ALA A 740 -11.29 0.71 -47.17
C ALA A 740 -10.01 1.09 -48.01
N GLU A 741 -9.61 0.20 -48.97
CA GLU A 741 -8.55 0.32 -50.02
C GLU A 741 -7.07 0.18 -49.58
N SER A 742 -6.11 -0.31 -50.40
CA SER A 742 -6.06 -1.22 -51.58
C SER A 742 -4.56 -1.62 -51.81
N SER A 743 -4.09 -2.55 -52.66
CA SER A 743 -4.65 -3.54 -53.61
C SER A 743 -3.96 -4.93 -53.39
N SER A 744 -3.47 -5.82 -54.28
CA SER A 744 -3.19 -5.88 -55.74
C SER A 744 -3.53 -7.28 -56.34
N SER A 745 -2.69 -7.93 -57.19
CA SER A 745 -3.04 -9.19 -57.91
C SER A 745 -1.89 -10.18 -58.16
N ASP A 746 -2.15 -11.48 -57.96
CA ASP A 746 -1.42 -12.62 -58.58
C ASP A 746 -2.35 -13.84 -58.79
N THR A 747 -2.08 -14.66 -59.81
CA THR A 747 -2.94 -15.76 -60.26
C THR A 747 -2.48 -17.13 -59.73
N SER A 748 -2.62 -17.35 -58.42
CA SER A 748 -2.60 -18.69 -57.82
C SER A 748 -4.01 -19.29 -57.67
N GLU A 749 -4.07 -20.61 -57.63
CA GLU A 749 -5.24 -21.37 -57.16
C GLU A 749 -5.54 -21.06 -55.68
N LEU A 750 -6.77 -21.34 -55.22
CA LEU A 750 -7.26 -21.05 -53.86
C LEU A 750 -6.83 -22.15 -52.87
N ARG A 751 -6.04 -21.79 -51.86
CA ARG A 751 -5.48 -22.73 -50.86
C ARG A 751 -6.57 -23.37 -50.00
N CYS A 752 -7.68 -22.67 -49.79
CA CYS A 752 -8.83 -23.18 -49.05
C CYS A 752 -9.38 -24.51 -49.59
N LYS A 753 -9.27 -24.78 -50.90
CA LYS A 753 -9.81 -26.02 -51.50
C LYS A 753 -9.08 -27.27 -51.00
N GLU A 754 -7.76 -27.20 -50.88
CA GLU A 754 -6.95 -28.30 -50.36
C GLU A 754 -7.19 -28.50 -48.86
N ILE A 755 -7.17 -27.41 -48.08
CA ILE A 755 -7.47 -27.40 -46.63
C ILE A 755 -8.82 -28.06 -46.34
N PHE A 756 -9.88 -27.69 -47.07
CA PHE A 756 -11.21 -28.24 -46.85
C PHE A 756 -11.37 -29.68 -47.37
N SER A 757 -10.63 -30.09 -48.41
CA SER A 757 -10.58 -31.49 -48.85
C SER A 757 -9.98 -32.42 -47.77
N THR A 758 -8.86 -32.00 -47.17
CA THR A 758 -8.22 -32.71 -46.05
C THR A 758 -9.14 -32.72 -44.82
N THR A 759 -9.74 -31.57 -44.48
CA THR A 759 -10.71 -31.44 -43.37
C THR A 759 -11.89 -32.42 -43.54
N ASN A 760 -12.46 -32.53 -44.74
CA ASN A 760 -13.59 -33.44 -45.01
C ASN A 760 -13.17 -34.91 -44.87
N THR A 761 -11.97 -35.24 -45.37
CA THR A 761 -11.41 -36.59 -45.28
C THR A 761 -11.23 -37.00 -43.81
N LYS A 762 -10.69 -36.12 -42.97
CA LYS A 762 -10.51 -36.32 -41.53
C LYS A 762 -11.86 -36.54 -40.83
N VAL A 763 -12.83 -35.66 -41.05
CA VAL A 763 -14.19 -35.74 -40.49
C VAL A 763 -14.90 -37.05 -40.92
N SER A 764 -14.73 -37.49 -42.16
CA SER A 764 -15.34 -38.75 -42.64
C SER A 764 -14.78 -40.02 -41.97
N ARG A 765 -13.61 -39.93 -41.35
CA ARG A 765 -12.92 -41.03 -40.66
C ARG A 765 -13.16 -41.05 -39.15
N SER A 766 -13.52 -39.91 -38.56
CA SER A 766 -13.68 -39.71 -37.11
C SER A 766 -15.08 -39.18 -36.75
N PRO A 767 -16.12 -40.04 -36.78
CA PRO A 767 -17.50 -39.64 -36.52
C PRO A 767 -17.73 -39.11 -35.09
N GLU A 768 -16.85 -39.42 -34.15
CA GLU A 768 -16.83 -38.87 -32.79
C GLU A 768 -16.69 -37.33 -32.75
N LEU A 769 -15.94 -36.71 -33.68
CA LEU A 769 -15.84 -35.25 -33.73
C LEU A 769 -17.20 -34.57 -33.96
N ALA A 770 -18.14 -35.22 -34.64
CA ALA A 770 -19.50 -34.69 -34.80
C ALA A 770 -20.29 -34.73 -33.48
N ALA A 771 -20.11 -35.78 -32.66
CA ALA A 771 -20.81 -35.93 -31.39
C ALA A 771 -20.35 -34.89 -30.35
N ASP A 772 -19.06 -34.54 -30.33
CA ASP A 772 -18.49 -33.58 -29.38
C ASP A 772 -18.62 -32.11 -29.84
N ILE A 773 -18.57 -31.85 -31.15
CA ILE A 773 -18.55 -30.48 -31.68
C ILE A 773 -19.97 -29.90 -31.87
N GLN A 774 -20.92 -30.67 -32.41
CA GLN A 774 -22.35 -30.33 -32.50
C GLN A 774 -22.66 -28.93 -33.05
N THR A 775 -21.92 -28.51 -34.08
CA THR A 775 -21.94 -27.14 -34.62
C THR A 775 -21.95 -27.16 -36.15
N ILE A 776 -22.76 -26.31 -36.78
CA ILE A 776 -22.67 -26.03 -38.23
C ILE A 776 -21.77 -24.81 -38.45
N PHE A 777 -20.62 -25.03 -39.07
CA PHE A 777 -19.70 -23.98 -39.51
C PHE A 777 -19.90 -23.66 -40.99
N GLN A 778 -19.94 -22.38 -41.34
CA GLN A 778 -19.82 -21.91 -42.72
C GLN A 778 -18.57 -21.03 -42.85
N PHE A 779 -17.83 -21.18 -43.96
CA PHE A 779 -16.64 -20.42 -44.28
C PHE A 779 -16.88 -19.64 -45.57
N ASP A 780 -16.95 -18.31 -45.47
CA ASP A 780 -17.03 -17.38 -46.60
C ASP A 780 -15.62 -16.87 -46.90
N ILE A 781 -14.89 -17.57 -47.78
CA ILE A 781 -13.50 -17.24 -48.10
C ILE A 781 -13.46 -16.14 -49.17
N LEU A 782 -12.74 -15.07 -48.86
CA LEU A 782 -12.58 -13.91 -49.72
C LEU A 782 -11.32 -14.04 -50.59
N LYS A 783 -11.35 -13.42 -51.78
CA LYS A 783 -10.15 -13.09 -52.56
C LYS A 783 -10.31 -11.69 -53.13
N GLY A 784 -9.57 -10.73 -52.58
CA GLY A 784 -9.68 -9.31 -52.94
C GLY A 784 -10.95 -8.65 -52.41
N GLY A 785 -11.43 -9.04 -51.22
CA GLY A 785 -12.61 -8.47 -50.57
C GLY A 785 -13.97 -8.99 -51.05
N GLN A 786 -14.02 -9.79 -52.12
CA GLN A 786 -15.24 -10.49 -52.58
C GLN A 786 -15.20 -11.96 -52.20
N VAL A 787 -16.36 -12.56 -51.90
CA VAL A 787 -16.47 -14.00 -51.58
C VAL A 787 -16.17 -14.81 -52.84
N ALA A 788 -15.05 -15.53 -52.82
CA ALA A 788 -14.53 -16.31 -53.94
C ALA A 788 -14.76 -17.81 -53.76
N TYR A 789 -14.99 -18.26 -52.52
CA TYR A 789 -15.31 -19.66 -52.20
C TYR A 789 -16.20 -19.72 -50.96
N GLN A 790 -17.15 -20.65 -50.94
CA GLN A 790 -17.95 -20.96 -49.74
C GLN A 790 -17.86 -22.44 -49.44
N TYR A 791 -17.69 -22.77 -48.17
CA TYR A 791 -17.64 -24.15 -47.69
C TYR A 791 -18.44 -24.27 -46.39
N THR A 792 -19.18 -25.37 -46.23
CA THR A 792 -19.90 -25.68 -45.00
C THR A 792 -19.35 -26.96 -44.40
N LEU A 793 -19.13 -26.94 -43.09
CA LEU A 793 -18.82 -28.11 -42.29
C LEU A 793 -19.92 -28.29 -41.24
N ASP A 794 -20.84 -29.22 -41.51
CA ASP A 794 -21.93 -29.57 -40.61
C ASP A 794 -21.46 -30.72 -39.70
N LEU A 795 -21.16 -30.41 -38.43
CA LEU A 795 -20.83 -31.37 -37.38
C LEU A 795 -21.98 -31.52 -36.37
N LYS A 796 -23.22 -31.21 -36.79
CA LYS A 796 -24.41 -31.20 -35.93
C LYS A 796 -25.41 -32.25 -36.39
N ASN A 797 -25.62 -32.34 -37.70
CA ASN A 797 -26.60 -33.20 -38.33
C ASN A 797 -25.95 -34.50 -38.82
N GLY A 798 -26.18 -35.60 -38.10
CA GLY A 798 -25.66 -36.93 -38.46
C GLY A 798 -24.21 -37.14 -38.03
N LYS A 799 -23.42 -37.85 -38.86
CA LYS A 799 -22.04 -38.27 -38.55
C LYS A 799 -20.96 -37.21 -38.78
N GLY A 800 -21.35 -35.98 -39.13
CA GLY A 800 -20.44 -34.95 -39.60
C GLY A 800 -20.18 -35.05 -41.11
N CYS A 801 -20.28 -33.93 -41.83
CA CYS A 801 -19.87 -33.85 -43.23
C CYS A 801 -19.52 -32.42 -43.65
N GLY A 802 -18.54 -32.28 -44.54
CA GLY A 802 -18.23 -31.03 -45.21
C GLY A 802 -18.65 -31.03 -46.69
N TYR A 803 -19.04 -29.87 -47.21
CA TYR A 803 -19.44 -29.69 -48.60
C TYR A 803 -19.23 -28.25 -49.09
N GLU A 804 -18.96 -28.11 -50.39
CA GLU A 804 -18.87 -26.81 -51.07
C GLU A 804 -20.26 -26.15 -51.16
N GLY A 805 -20.30 -24.83 -50.94
CA GLY A 805 -21.51 -24.02 -50.89
C GLY A 805 -21.93 -23.57 -49.48
N PRO A 806 -22.94 -22.68 -49.38
CA PRO A 806 -23.49 -22.19 -48.12
C PRO A 806 -24.29 -23.28 -47.38
N ALA A 807 -24.51 -23.06 -46.08
CA ALA A 807 -25.12 -24.06 -45.21
C ALA A 807 -26.60 -24.29 -45.56
N LYS A 808 -26.99 -25.58 -45.64
CA LYS A 808 -28.36 -26.00 -45.95
C LYS A 808 -29.36 -25.68 -44.82
N GLU A 809 -28.86 -25.61 -43.60
CA GLU A 809 -29.56 -25.12 -42.42
C GLU A 809 -28.84 -23.87 -41.87
N LYS A 810 -29.49 -23.14 -40.96
CA LYS A 810 -28.91 -21.92 -40.38
C LYS A 810 -27.58 -22.23 -39.66
N PRO A 811 -26.43 -21.69 -40.13
CA PRO A 811 -25.14 -22.00 -39.52
C PRO A 811 -25.06 -21.39 -38.12
N ASP A 812 -24.49 -22.15 -37.18
CA ASP A 812 -24.24 -21.68 -35.81
C ASP A 812 -23.10 -20.65 -35.79
N CYS A 813 -22.11 -20.81 -36.69
CA CYS A 813 -20.95 -19.95 -36.80
C CYS A 813 -20.56 -19.75 -38.29
N ILE A 814 -20.47 -18.50 -38.73
CA ILE A 814 -19.95 -18.12 -40.07
C ILE A 814 -18.62 -17.41 -39.89
N LEU A 815 -17.58 -17.90 -40.56
CA LEU A 815 -16.22 -17.34 -40.55
C LEU A 815 -15.90 -16.73 -41.91
N ILE A 816 -15.43 -15.48 -41.92
CA ILE A 816 -15.20 -14.69 -43.13
C ILE A 816 -13.77 -14.14 -43.09
N MET A 817 -12.92 -14.55 -44.05
CA MET A 817 -11.51 -14.17 -44.11
C MET A 817 -10.95 -14.33 -45.54
N GLU A 818 -9.86 -13.64 -45.88
CA GLU A 818 -9.14 -13.88 -47.15
C GLU A 818 -8.45 -15.26 -47.13
N ASP A 819 -8.26 -15.87 -48.32
CA ASP A 819 -7.61 -17.18 -48.50
C ASP A 819 -6.21 -17.27 -47.85
N ASP A 820 -5.43 -16.19 -47.89
CA ASP A 820 -4.11 -16.12 -47.26
C ASP A 820 -4.15 -16.07 -45.72
N ILE A 821 -5.28 -15.62 -45.15
CA ILE A 821 -5.53 -15.62 -43.70
C ILE A 821 -5.96 -17.01 -43.24
N LEU A 822 -6.78 -17.72 -44.03
CA LEU A 822 -7.14 -19.12 -43.73
C LEU A 822 -5.88 -20.01 -43.68
N ASP A 823 -5.01 -19.94 -44.68
CA ASP A 823 -3.73 -20.66 -44.73
C ASP A 823 -2.85 -20.35 -43.50
N LYS A 824 -2.73 -19.08 -43.11
CA LYS A 824 -1.92 -18.67 -41.95
C LYS A 824 -2.53 -19.09 -40.61
N VAL A 825 -3.86 -19.15 -40.51
CA VAL A 825 -4.58 -19.63 -39.31
C VAL A 825 -4.49 -21.15 -39.21
N HIS A 826 -4.74 -21.88 -40.30
CA HIS A 826 -4.64 -23.34 -40.39
C HIS A 826 -3.21 -23.82 -40.05
N SER A 827 -2.18 -23.18 -40.64
CA SER A 827 -0.78 -23.51 -40.37
C SER A 827 -0.21 -22.93 -39.07
N GLY A 828 -1.05 -22.37 -38.18
CA GLY A 828 -0.65 -21.82 -36.87
C GLY A 828 0.24 -20.56 -36.91
N LYS A 829 0.61 -20.06 -38.10
CA LYS A 829 1.48 -18.89 -38.31
C LYS A 829 0.80 -17.57 -37.93
N LEU A 830 -0.53 -17.56 -37.83
CA LEU A 830 -1.33 -16.46 -37.31
C LEU A 830 -2.40 -17.03 -36.37
N ASP A 831 -2.28 -16.75 -35.08
CA ASP A 831 -3.30 -17.10 -34.09
C ASP A 831 -4.71 -16.59 -34.51
N ALA A 832 -5.71 -17.46 -34.40
CA ALA A 832 -7.09 -17.19 -34.81
C ALA A 832 -7.72 -16.05 -33.98
N GLN A 833 -7.42 -15.95 -32.68
CA GLN A 833 -7.93 -14.88 -31.84
C GLN A 833 -7.30 -13.53 -32.24
N ARG A 834 -6.01 -13.50 -32.57
CA ARG A 834 -5.31 -12.34 -33.13
C ARG A 834 -5.81 -11.98 -34.53
N ALA A 835 -6.14 -12.94 -35.39
CA ALA A 835 -6.78 -12.68 -36.68
C ALA A 835 -8.15 -12.02 -36.52
N PHE A 836 -8.96 -12.48 -35.55
CA PHE A 836 -10.26 -11.91 -35.21
C PHE A 836 -10.15 -10.49 -34.60
N MET A 837 -9.28 -10.32 -33.60
CA MET A 837 -9.03 -9.01 -32.95
C MET A 837 -8.43 -7.97 -33.91
N THR A 838 -7.75 -8.38 -34.98
CA THR A 838 -7.26 -7.49 -36.05
C THR A 838 -8.22 -7.36 -37.24
N GLN A 839 -9.45 -7.87 -37.12
CA GLN A 839 -10.52 -7.88 -38.14
C GLN A 839 -10.17 -8.55 -39.49
N LYS A 840 -9.06 -9.30 -39.54
CA LYS A 840 -8.63 -10.10 -40.70
C LYS A 840 -9.43 -11.40 -40.83
N LEU A 841 -9.88 -11.92 -39.69
CA LEU A 841 -10.97 -12.88 -39.57
C LEU A 841 -12.18 -12.14 -38.99
N LYS A 842 -13.37 -12.39 -39.53
CA LYS A 842 -14.65 -11.91 -38.99
C LYS A 842 -15.53 -13.13 -38.71
N ILE A 843 -16.20 -13.15 -37.56
CA ILE A 843 -17.06 -14.25 -37.13
C ILE A 843 -18.46 -13.69 -36.90
N LYS A 844 -19.49 -14.38 -37.41
CA LYS A 844 -20.91 -14.10 -37.17
C LYS A 844 -21.55 -15.33 -36.55
N GLY A 845 -22.51 -15.14 -35.64
CA GLY A 845 -23.11 -16.23 -34.87
C GLY A 845 -22.34 -16.50 -33.57
N ASN A 846 -22.20 -17.77 -33.21
CA ASN A 846 -21.63 -18.20 -31.93
C ASN A 846 -20.09 -18.15 -31.94
N VAL A 847 -19.53 -17.05 -31.43
CA VAL A 847 -18.08 -16.81 -31.34
C VAL A 847 -17.35 -17.77 -30.37
N LEU A 848 -18.05 -18.41 -29.43
CA LEU A 848 -17.45 -19.52 -28.66
C LEU A 848 -17.30 -20.77 -29.52
N ALA A 849 -18.26 -21.07 -30.40
CA ALA A 849 -18.22 -22.29 -31.21
C ALA A 849 -17.03 -22.30 -32.19
N SER A 850 -16.64 -21.13 -32.74
CA SER A 850 -15.41 -20.98 -33.56
C SER A 850 -14.12 -21.39 -32.84
N GLN A 851 -14.09 -21.44 -31.50
CA GLN A 851 -12.90 -21.89 -30.77
C GLN A 851 -12.67 -23.40 -30.91
N LYS A 852 -13.71 -24.19 -31.20
CA LYS A 852 -13.60 -25.64 -31.49
C LYS A 852 -12.89 -25.96 -32.81
N LEU A 853 -12.68 -24.99 -33.71
CA LEU A 853 -11.97 -25.24 -34.97
C LEU A 853 -10.51 -25.67 -34.76
N ALA A 854 -9.89 -25.25 -33.66
CA ALA A 854 -8.54 -25.69 -33.28
C ALA A 854 -8.46 -27.20 -32.96
N GLU A 855 -9.59 -27.84 -32.61
CA GLU A 855 -9.69 -29.28 -32.34
C GLU A 855 -9.80 -30.10 -33.65
N ILE A 856 -10.23 -29.46 -34.75
CA ILE A 856 -10.36 -30.07 -36.08
C ILE A 856 -9.03 -30.02 -36.84
N TRP A 857 -8.33 -28.88 -36.79
CA TRP A 857 -7.09 -28.62 -37.53
C TRP A 857 -5.79 -28.94 -36.78
N ALA A 858 -5.86 -29.63 -35.65
CA ALA A 858 -4.68 -30.21 -35.00
C ALA A 858 -4.24 -31.48 -35.74
N ASP A 859 -3.20 -31.40 -36.58
CA ASP A 859 -2.70 -32.53 -37.38
C ASP A 859 -1.47 -33.20 -36.75
N ASP A 860 -1.67 -34.45 -36.34
CA ASP A 860 -0.84 -35.63 -36.63
C ASP A 860 0.61 -35.37 -37.09
N GLN A 861 1.58 -35.67 -36.20
CA GLN A 861 2.98 -35.86 -36.58
C GLN A 861 3.59 -37.19 -36.07
N ASP A 862 2.74 -38.11 -35.57
CA ASP A 862 3.13 -39.41 -35.00
C ASP A 862 2.80 -40.60 -35.93
N SER A 863 3.38 -40.62 -37.14
CA SER A 863 3.40 -41.84 -37.96
C SER A 863 4.52 -41.88 -39.00
N PHE A 864 5.72 -42.32 -38.62
CA PHE A 864 6.61 -43.10 -39.50
C PHE A 864 7.61 -43.96 -38.70
N ASP A 865 7.67 -45.23 -39.08
CA ASP A 865 8.68 -46.27 -38.87
C ASP A 865 9.24 -46.58 -37.47
N ALA A 866 9.15 -47.87 -37.13
CA ALA A 866 9.83 -48.50 -36.01
C ALA A 866 10.91 -49.46 -36.54
N GLU A 867 12.13 -49.42 -36.00
CA GLU A 867 13.10 -50.50 -36.16
C GLU A 867 14.10 -50.57 -35.00
N SER A 868 14.77 -51.72 -34.87
CA SER A 868 15.73 -52.08 -33.79
C SER A 868 16.36 -53.45 -34.12
N PRO A 869 17.49 -53.86 -33.52
CA PRO A 869 18.53 -53.09 -32.81
C PRO A 869 19.97 -53.43 -33.29
N VAL A 870 20.98 -52.67 -32.85
CA VAL A 870 22.38 -53.17 -32.76
C VAL A 870 23.01 -52.67 -31.46
N ALA A 871 23.79 -53.53 -30.79
CA ALA A 871 24.46 -53.23 -29.52
C ALA A 871 25.99 -53.21 -29.68
N VAL A 872 26.67 -52.42 -28.84
CA VAL A 872 28.12 -52.49 -28.62
C VAL A 872 28.40 -52.45 -27.11
N SER A 873 29.13 -53.44 -26.62
CA SER A 873 29.73 -53.51 -25.29
C SER A 873 31.26 -53.35 -25.43
N ALA A 874 32.09 -53.06 -24.43
CA ALA A 874 31.96 -52.97 -22.97
C ALA A 874 32.97 -51.87 -22.46
N SER A 875 33.35 -51.66 -21.19
CA SER A 875 33.26 -52.49 -19.97
C SER A 875 33.48 -51.73 -18.65
N LYS A 876 32.83 -52.20 -17.57
CA LYS A 876 33.30 -52.25 -16.17
C LYS A 876 33.65 -50.94 -15.43
N SER A 877 32.68 -50.42 -14.68
CA SER A 877 32.82 -50.31 -13.20
C SER A 877 32.06 -51.49 -12.55
N ALA A 878 32.19 -51.69 -11.23
CA ALA A 878 31.71 -52.92 -10.58
C ALA A 878 30.42 -52.72 -9.72
N GLY A 879 29.39 -53.52 -10.00
CA GLY A 879 28.49 -54.02 -8.96
C GLY A 879 27.28 -53.17 -8.54
N LEU A 880 26.99 -52.03 -9.17
CA LEU A 880 25.76 -51.25 -8.91
C LEU A 880 24.77 -51.41 -10.06
N ILE A 881 23.56 -51.90 -9.76
CA ILE A 881 22.47 -52.09 -10.73
C ILE A 881 21.44 -50.98 -10.51
N ALA A 882 21.42 -50.02 -11.44
CA ALA A 882 20.46 -48.92 -11.43
C ALA A 882 19.01 -49.40 -11.63
N PRO A 883 18.02 -48.74 -11.00
CA PRO A 883 16.62 -48.87 -11.41
C PRO A 883 16.42 -48.35 -12.85
N SER A 884 15.29 -48.71 -13.47
CA SER A 884 15.01 -48.46 -14.89
C SER A 884 14.73 -46.98 -15.21
N GLY A 885 15.81 -46.22 -15.44
CA GLY A 885 15.78 -44.79 -15.79
C GLY A 885 15.66 -43.87 -14.57
N ALA A 886 16.31 -42.70 -14.63
CA ALA A 886 16.22 -41.72 -13.55
C ALA A 886 14.80 -41.11 -13.46
N PRO A 887 14.34 -40.68 -12.26
CA PRO A 887 12.96 -40.25 -12.07
C PRO A 887 12.64 -38.96 -12.84
N LYS A 888 11.65 -39.01 -13.75
CA LYS A 888 11.09 -37.84 -14.43
C LYS A 888 10.32 -36.96 -13.43
N THR A 889 11.03 -36.12 -12.70
CA THR A 889 10.52 -35.30 -11.60
C THR A 889 10.69 -33.82 -11.93
N VAL A 890 9.68 -33.00 -11.65
CA VAL A 890 9.74 -31.55 -11.84
C VAL A 890 9.90 -30.83 -10.50
N LYS A 891 10.45 -29.61 -10.49
CA LYS A 891 10.72 -28.84 -9.26
C LYS A 891 9.43 -28.60 -8.45
N ALA A 892 8.31 -28.44 -9.15
CA ALA A 892 6.95 -28.39 -8.61
C ALA A 892 6.61 -29.57 -7.68
N ASP A 893 7.04 -30.80 -8.00
CA ASP A 893 6.71 -31.98 -7.20
C ASP A 893 7.31 -31.91 -5.80
N PHE A 894 8.52 -31.37 -5.66
CA PHE A 894 9.15 -31.16 -4.37
C PHE A 894 8.39 -30.11 -3.55
N ILE A 895 7.94 -29.02 -4.20
CA ILE A 895 7.15 -27.96 -3.56
C ILE A 895 5.81 -28.51 -3.05
N PHE A 896 5.07 -29.25 -3.88
CA PHE A 896 3.80 -29.85 -3.45
C PHE A 896 3.98 -30.96 -2.41
N ASN A 897 5.06 -31.76 -2.47
CA ASN A 897 5.36 -32.75 -1.42
C ASN A 897 5.70 -32.11 -0.08
N ILE A 898 6.36 -30.93 -0.06
CA ILE A 898 6.58 -30.15 1.17
C ILE A 898 5.24 -29.70 1.77
N PHE A 899 4.33 -29.17 0.96
CA PHE A 899 2.99 -28.82 1.45
C PHE A 899 2.20 -30.05 1.93
N LEU A 900 2.29 -31.19 1.24
CA LEU A 900 1.66 -32.44 1.63
C LEU A 900 2.20 -32.99 2.96
N TYR A 901 3.51 -32.96 3.17
CA TYR A 901 4.13 -33.31 4.45
C TYR A 901 3.60 -32.40 5.57
N HIS A 902 3.57 -31.09 5.33
CA HIS A 902 3.12 -30.12 6.32
C HIS A 902 1.63 -30.21 6.67
N LEU A 903 0.77 -30.54 5.71
CA LEU A 903 -0.65 -30.82 5.93
C LEU A 903 -0.88 -32.14 6.70
N ARG A 904 0.04 -33.11 6.59
CA ARG A 904 0.00 -34.35 7.40
C ARG A 904 0.47 -34.14 8.84
N GLN A 905 1.48 -33.29 9.05
CA GLN A 905 1.97 -32.93 10.39
C GLN A 905 0.99 -32.00 11.13
N ASP A 906 0.22 -31.21 10.39
CA ASP A 906 -0.76 -30.26 10.93
C ASP A 906 -2.09 -30.31 10.15
N PRO A 907 -2.97 -31.29 10.46
CA PRO A 907 -4.29 -31.40 9.82
C PRO A 907 -5.20 -30.19 10.12
N ALA A 908 -5.02 -29.52 11.26
CA ALA A 908 -5.82 -28.35 11.62
C ALA A 908 -5.54 -27.15 10.70
N MET A 909 -4.30 -26.99 10.24
CA MET A 909 -3.98 -26.04 9.16
C MET A 909 -4.67 -26.42 7.84
N GLY A 910 -4.77 -27.72 7.52
CA GLY A 910 -5.52 -28.20 6.34
C GLY A 910 -7.01 -27.86 6.41
N GLU A 911 -7.65 -28.15 7.55
CA GLU A 911 -9.05 -27.79 7.82
C GLU A 911 -9.27 -26.27 7.81
N HIS A 912 -8.33 -25.48 8.35
CA HIS A 912 -8.38 -24.02 8.32
C HIS A 912 -8.32 -23.45 6.89
N ILE A 913 -7.35 -23.91 6.09
CA ILE A 913 -7.18 -23.47 4.70
C ILE A 913 -8.39 -23.91 3.85
N ALA A 914 -8.90 -25.13 4.04
CA ALA A 914 -10.13 -25.57 3.38
C ALA A 914 -11.36 -24.75 3.83
N GLY A 915 -11.46 -24.41 5.12
CA GLY A 915 -12.51 -23.57 5.68
C GLY A 915 -12.56 -22.15 5.12
N LEU A 916 -11.39 -21.57 4.78
CA LEU A 916 -11.28 -20.27 4.11
C LEU A 916 -11.50 -20.37 2.60
N VAL A 917 -10.88 -21.35 1.95
CA VAL A 917 -10.75 -21.39 0.48
C VAL A 917 -11.94 -22.08 -0.18
N LYS A 918 -12.47 -23.19 0.34
CA LYS A 918 -13.70 -23.86 -0.18
C LYS A 918 -13.72 -23.95 -1.72
N CYS A 919 -12.68 -24.56 -2.29
CA CYS A 919 -12.45 -24.64 -3.74
C CYS A 919 -11.57 -25.86 -4.08
N MET A 920 -11.87 -26.57 -5.17
CA MET A 920 -10.98 -27.60 -5.71
C MET A 920 -10.13 -27.02 -6.85
N TYR A 921 -8.81 -27.04 -6.70
CA TYR A 921 -7.83 -26.67 -7.73
C TYR A 921 -7.18 -27.91 -8.31
N HIS A 922 -7.04 -27.98 -9.63
CA HIS A 922 -6.23 -28.98 -10.32
C HIS A 922 -5.13 -28.30 -11.13
N TRP A 923 -3.91 -28.77 -10.95
CA TRP A 923 -2.67 -28.19 -11.46
C TRP A 923 -2.10 -29.12 -12.52
N VAL A 924 -1.86 -28.58 -13.71
CA VAL A 924 -1.14 -29.24 -14.80
C VAL A 924 0.20 -28.54 -14.95
N ILE A 925 1.27 -29.21 -14.54
CA ILE A 925 2.63 -28.66 -14.61
C ILE A 925 3.23 -29.02 -15.96
N LEU A 926 3.71 -28.02 -16.68
CA LEU A 926 4.41 -28.18 -17.94
C LEU A 926 5.93 -28.16 -17.70
N GLN A 927 6.66 -28.90 -18.54
CA GLN A 927 8.10 -28.73 -18.70
C GLN A 927 8.38 -28.75 -20.20
N ASN A 928 9.06 -27.72 -20.72
CA ASN A 928 9.27 -27.54 -22.17
C ASN A 928 7.96 -27.61 -22.98
N GLY A 929 6.87 -27.09 -22.41
CA GLY A 929 5.54 -27.07 -23.03
C GLY A 929 4.75 -28.40 -23.01
N LYS A 930 5.35 -29.52 -22.59
CA LYS A 930 4.66 -30.82 -22.44
C LYS A 930 4.21 -31.02 -20.99
N LYS A 931 3.08 -31.70 -20.76
CA LYS A 931 2.63 -32.08 -19.41
C LYS A 931 3.69 -32.99 -18.77
N ALA A 932 4.19 -32.59 -17.61
CA ALA A 932 5.25 -33.30 -16.89
C ALA A 932 4.78 -33.86 -15.54
N SER A 933 3.88 -33.15 -14.84
CA SER A 933 3.25 -33.62 -13.59
C SER A 933 1.84 -33.03 -13.42
N GLU A 934 1.06 -33.59 -12.51
CA GLU A 934 -0.24 -33.04 -12.12
C GLU A 934 -0.53 -33.21 -10.62
N TRP A 935 -1.23 -32.22 -10.06
CA TRP A 935 -1.60 -32.19 -8.64
C TRP A 935 -3.02 -31.71 -8.47
N THR A 936 -3.73 -32.19 -7.45
CA THR A 936 -5.07 -31.72 -7.11
C THR A 936 -5.10 -31.32 -5.63
N SER A 937 -5.53 -30.08 -5.38
CA SER A 937 -5.72 -29.49 -4.05
C SER A 937 -7.22 -29.43 -3.77
N ASP A 938 -7.73 -30.40 -3.01
CA ASP A 938 -9.11 -30.42 -2.54
C ASP A 938 -9.26 -29.64 -1.23
N LEU A 939 -9.43 -28.34 -1.39
CA LEU A 939 -9.75 -27.42 -0.30
C LEU A 939 -11.28 -27.23 -0.18
N LYS A 940 -12.09 -28.18 -0.71
CA LYS A 940 -13.56 -28.10 -0.76
C LYS A 940 -14.24 -29.12 0.16
N THR A 941 -13.70 -30.32 0.31
CA THR A 941 -14.21 -31.35 1.25
C THR A 941 -13.98 -31.04 2.73
N GLY A 942 -13.29 -29.94 3.04
CA GLY A 942 -13.13 -29.42 4.40
C GLY A 942 -11.89 -29.91 5.13
N LYS A 943 -11.15 -30.88 4.59
CA LYS A 943 -9.90 -31.41 5.18
C LYS A 943 -8.61 -30.76 4.65
N GLY A 944 -8.66 -30.22 3.43
CA GLY A 944 -7.49 -29.62 2.78
C GLY A 944 -6.56 -30.68 2.16
N ASP A 945 -7.13 -31.70 1.51
CA ASP A 945 -6.37 -32.81 0.92
C ASP A 945 -5.55 -32.35 -0.31
N LEU A 946 -4.34 -32.90 -0.46
CA LEU A 946 -3.42 -32.62 -1.57
C LEU A 946 -2.85 -33.94 -2.11
N TYR A 947 -2.89 -34.16 -3.43
CA TYR A 947 -2.42 -35.41 -4.04
C TYR A 947 -1.92 -35.23 -5.49
N ASN A 948 -0.93 -36.04 -5.88
CA ASN A 948 -0.36 -36.08 -7.25
C ASN A 948 -1.19 -37.05 -8.12
N GLU A 949 -2.32 -36.57 -8.62
CA GLU A 949 -3.15 -37.20 -9.66
C GLU A 949 -4.29 -36.24 -10.05
N ALA A 950 -5.03 -36.61 -11.10
CA ALA A 950 -6.29 -35.97 -11.47
C ALA A 950 -7.37 -36.14 -10.37
N PRO A 951 -8.45 -35.33 -10.38
CA PRO A 951 -9.48 -35.36 -9.33
C PRO A 951 -10.12 -36.74 -9.14
N ARG A 952 -10.03 -37.27 -7.92
CA ARG A 952 -10.57 -38.59 -7.59
C ARG A 952 -12.10 -38.63 -7.70
N GLY A 953 -12.64 -39.77 -8.12
CA GLY A 953 -14.09 -40.04 -8.07
C GLY A 953 -14.96 -39.27 -9.06
N GLY A 954 -14.39 -38.66 -10.11
CA GLY A 954 -15.15 -37.91 -11.12
C GLY A 954 -15.62 -36.53 -10.65
N ALA A 955 -14.98 -35.95 -9.63
CA ALA A 955 -15.27 -34.60 -9.18
C ALA A 955 -14.86 -33.55 -10.23
N ASN A 956 -15.82 -32.80 -10.77
CA ASN A 956 -15.55 -31.66 -11.65
C ASN A 956 -14.71 -30.60 -10.93
N THR A 957 -13.56 -30.26 -11.50
CA THR A 957 -12.71 -29.18 -11.01
C THR A 957 -13.33 -27.81 -11.22
N GLU A 958 -13.30 -27.00 -10.17
CA GLU A 958 -13.83 -25.64 -10.22
C GLU A 958 -12.82 -24.69 -10.87
N VAL A 959 -11.52 -24.95 -10.68
CA VAL A 959 -10.42 -24.25 -11.34
C VAL A 959 -9.35 -25.26 -11.76
N GLN A 960 -8.98 -25.25 -13.03
CA GLN A 960 -7.76 -25.89 -13.54
C GLN A 960 -6.73 -24.80 -13.83
N ILE A 961 -5.52 -24.94 -13.27
CA ILE A 961 -4.36 -24.09 -13.49
C ILE A 961 -3.36 -24.87 -14.35
N THR A 962 -2.78 -24.24 -15.36
CA THR A 962 -1.68 -24.80 -16.16
C THR A 962 -0.54 -23.81 -16.21
N ILE A 963 0.67 -24.25 -15.83
CA ILE A 963 1.84 -23.39 -15.63
C ILE A 963 3.11 -24.20 -15.88
N ASP A 964 4.18 -23.56 -16.36
CA ASP A 964 5.49 -24.21 -16.48
C ASP A 964 6.17 -24.38 -15.11
N ASP A 965 7.00 -25.41 -14.96
CA ASP A 965 7.70 -25.78 -13.73
C ASP A 965 8.50 -24.60 -13.14
N GLU A 966 9.31 -23.93 -13.97
CA GLU A 966 10.08 -22.76 -13.56
C GLU A 966 9.15 -21.59 -13.17
N ASP A 967 8.02 -21.42 -13.85
CA ASP A 967 7.08 -20.33 -13.54
C ASP A 967 6.30 -20.59 -12.24
N LEU A 968 6.00 -21.85 -11.90
CA LEU A 968 5.50 -22.19 -10.56
C LEU A 968 6.57 -21.92 -9.50
N VAL A 969 7.84 -22.25 -9.76
CA VAL A 969 8.96 -21.94 -8.85
C VAL A 969 9.08 -20.44 -8.62
N GLN A 970 9.08 -19.61 -9.67
CA GLN A 970 9.16 -18.15 -9.51
C GLN A 970 7.93 -17.61 -8.75
N LEU A 971 6.74 -18.19 -8.94
CA LEU A 971 5.53 -17.83 -8.19
C LEU A 971 5.67 -18.17 -6.70
N MET A 972 6.09 -19.41 -6.40
CA MET A 972 6.28 -19.95 -5.05
C MET A 972 7.44 -19.27 -4.28
N LEU A 973 8.38 -18.63 -4.99
CA LEU A 973 9.42 -17.77 -4.39
C LEU A 973 9.04 -16.28 -4.35
N GLY A 974 7.80 -15.91 -4.73
CA GLY A 974 7.32 -14.52 -4.77
C GLY A 974 7.96 -13.64 -5.86
N LYS A 975 8.76 -14.22 -6.75
CA LYS A 975 9.47 -13.55 -7.86
C LYS A 975 8.55 -13.30 -9.07
N LEU A 976 7.51 -14.12 -9.25
CA LEU A 976 6.50 -13.97 -10.32
C LEU A 976 5.10 -13.74 -9.71
N ASN A 977 4.51 -12.58 -10.01
CA ASN A 977 3.14 -12.27 -9.59
C ASN A 977 2.12 -13.13 -10.39
N PRO A 978 1.14 -13.81 -9.75
CA PRO A 978 0.18 -14.67 -10.45
C PRO A 978 -0.69 -13.97 -11.51
N GLN A 979 -1.11 -12.72 -11.26
CA GLN A 979 -1.92 -11.94 -12.21
C GLN A 979 -1.07 -11.57 -13.44
N LYS A 980 0.20 -11.19 -13.22
CA LYS A 980 1.16 -10.91 -14.28
C LYS A 980 1.49 -12.17 -15.11
N ALA A 981 1.64 -13.32 -14.47
CA ALA A 981 1.82 -14.60 -15.17
C ALA A 981 0.61 -14.95 -16.04
N PHE A 982 -0.60 -14.72 -15.54
CA PHE A 982 -1.84 -14.92 -16.30
C PHE A 982 -1.94 -13.96 -17.51
N MET A 983 -1.70 -12.67 -17.30
CA MET A 983 -1.67 -11.67 -18.39
C MET A 983 -0.59 -11.92 -19.43
N GLN A 984 0.49 -12.63 -19.08
CA GLN A 984 1.56 -13.04 -20.00
C GLN A 984 1.31 -14.40 -20.68
N GLY A 985 0.19 -15.08 -20.40
CA GLY A 985 -0.11 -16.41 -20.94
C GLY A 985 0.75 -17.56 -20.39
N ARG A 986 1.61 -17.25 -19.41
CA ARG A 986 2.53 -18.15 -18.70
C ARG A 986 1.81 -19.04 -17.68
N LEU A 987 0.77 -18.47 -17.06
CA LEU A 987 -0.20 -19.19 -16.24
C LEU A 987 -1.52 -19.17 -17.02
N LYS A 988 -2.07 -20.34 -17.34
CA LYS A 988 -3.37 -20.50 -18.02
C LYS A 988 -4.39 -21.03 -17.02
N ILE A 989 -5.65 -20.62 -17.17
CA ILE A 989 -6.74 -20.97 -16.24
C ILE A 989 -7.94 -21.44 -17.05
N ARG A 990 -8.55 -22.56 -16.63
CA ARG A 990 -9.84 -23.07 -17.11
C ARG A 990 -10.78 -23.26 -15.91
N GLY A 991 -12.09 -23.18 -16.14
CA GLY A 991 -13.10 -23.21 -15.08
C GLY A 991 -13.51 -21.81 -14.57
N ASN A 992 -13.95 -21.73 -13.32
CA ASN A 992 -14.54 -20.52 -12.74
C ASN A 992 -13.48 -19.52 -12.27
N ILE A 993 -13.13 -18.59 -13.16
CA ILE A 993 -12.13 -17.54 -12.93
C ILE A 993 -12.43 -16.67 -11.69
N MET A 994 -13.70 -16.51 -11.26
CA MET A 994 -14.01 -15.73 -10.04
C MET A 994 -13.40 -16.34 -8.78
N LEU A 995 -13.19 -17.66 -8.74
CA LEU A 995 -12.56 -18.35 -7.60
C LEU A 995 -11.05 -18.06 -7.47
N MET A 996 -10.42 -17.41 -8.47
CA MET A 996 -9.03 -16.94 -8.37
C MET A 996 -8.84 -15.84 -7.32
N GLN A 997 -9.89 -15.14 -6.90
CA GLN A 997 -9.82 -14.25 -5.74
C GLN A 997 -9.41 -15.02 -4.48
N LYS A 998 -9.87 -16.28 -4.34
CA LYS A 998 -9.51 -17.18 -3.25
C LYS A 998 -8.14 -17.83 -3.41
N PHE A 999 -7.59 -17.88 -4.63
CA PHE A 999 -6.22 -18.35 -4.84
C PHE A 999 -5.21 -17.41 -4.16
N ASN A 1000 -5.48 -16.09 -4.15
CA ASN A 1000 -4.68 -15.17 -3.35
C ASN A 1000 -4.83 -15.42 -1.84
N THR A 1001 -6.00 -15.83 -1.34
CA THR A 1001 -6.18 -16.24 0.07
C THR A 1001 -5.34 -17.48 0.40
N LEU A 1002 -5.43 -18.53 -0.42
CA LEU A 1002 -4.59 -19.73 -0.30
C LEU A 1002 -3.10 -19.38 -0.26
N TRP A 1003 -2.66 -18.52 -1.18
CA TRP A 1003 -1.29 -18.04 -1.26
C TRP A 1003 -0.84 -17.27 0.00
N GLN A 1004 -1.69 -16.40 0.53
CA GLN A 1004 -1.39 -15.65 1.76
C GLN A 1004 -1.31 -16.56 3.00
N GLU A 1005 -2.19 -17.56 3.15
CA GLU A 1005 -2.10 -18.49 4.29
C GLU A 1005 -0.87 -19.41 4.19
N ILE A 1006 -0.50 -19.84 2.97
CA ILE A 1006 0.78 -20.54 2.70
C ILE A 1006 1.96 -19.69 3.20
N VAL A 1007 2.00 -18.39 2.88
CA VAL A 1007 3.07 -17.48 3.31
C VAL A 1007 3.06 -17.21 4.83
N LYS A 1008 1.86 -17.04 5.43
CA LYS A 1008 1.70 -16.80 6.88
C LYS A 1008 2.07 -18.00 7.75
N SER A 1009 1.98 -19.22 7.22
CA SER A 1009 2.23 -20.48 7.97
C SER A 1009 3.64 -20.63 8.58
N GLY A 1010 4.56 -19.69 8.32
CA GLY A 1010 5.95 -19.72 8.78
C GLY A 1010 6.86 -20.66 7.96
N ARG A 1011 6.29 -21.62 7.23
CA ARG A 1011 7.01 -22.69 6.49
C ARG A 1011 7.78 -22.17 5.25
N VAL A 1012 7.68 -20.88 4.98
CA VAL A 1012 8.53 -20.10 4.04
C VAL A 1012 10.03 -20.26 4.34
N VAL A 1013 10.44 -20.65 5.55
CA VAL A 1013 11.85 -20.96 5.87
C VAL A 1013 12.41 -22.07 4.99
N GLU A 1014 11.65 -23.15 4.74
CA GLU A 1014 12.10 -24.27 3.91
C GLU A 1014 12.17 -23.89 2.42
N LEU A 1015 11.20 -23.12 1.92
CA LEU A 1015 11.26 -22.57 0.56
C LEU A 1015 12.40 -21.56 0.38
N LYS A 1016 12.80 -20.83 1.43
CA LYS A 1016 14.00 -19.98 1.44
C LYS A 1016 15.30 -20.79 1.46
N LEU A 1017 15.36 -21.87 2.22
CA LEU A 1017 16.47 -22.85 2.21
C LEU A 1017 16.67 -23.46 0.83
N MET A 1018 15.58 -23.82 0.15
CA MET A 1018 15.60 -24.39 -1.19
C MET A 1018 15.70 -23.33 -2.30
N ALA A 1019 15.58 -22.03 -2.02
CA ALA A 1019 15.59 -20.97 -3.04
C ALA A 1019 16.85 -20.94 -3.94
N PRO A 1020 18.09 -21.18 -3.43
CA PRO A 1020 19.29 -21.26 -4.27
C PRO A 1020 19.28 -22.43 -5.26
N LEU A 1021 18.54 -23.49 -4.94
CA LEU A 1021 18.42 -24.72 -5.71
C LEU A 1021 17.24 -24.67 -6.69
N LEU A 1022 16.09 -24.20 -6.22
CA LEU A 1022 14.88 -24.06 -7.04
C LEU A 1022 15.08 -23.02 -8.14
N SER A 1023 15.69 -21.87 -7.84
CA SER A 1023 15.84 -20.76 -8.80
C SER A 1023 17.20 -20.67 -9.49
N ASP A 1024 17.86 -21.81 -9.70
CA ASP A 1024 19.07 -21.92 -10.54
C ASP A 1024 18.80 -21.76 -12.05
N GLY A 1025 17.54 -21.86 -12.48
CA GLY A 1025 17.12 -21.81 -13.88
C GLY A 1025 17.59 -23.00 -14.73
N GLN A 1026 17.97 -24.12 -14.09
CA GLN A 1026 18.36 -25.36 -14.75
C GLN A 1026 17.33 -26.47 -14.43
N PRO A 1027 16.81 -27.19 -15.44
CA PRO A 1027 15.93 -28.32 -15.19
C PRO A 1027 16.70 -29.48 -14.50
N LEU A 1028 15.96 -30.37 -13.85
CA LEU A 1028 16.52 -31.64 -13.38
C LEU A 1028 16.89 -32.54 -14.57
N SER A 1029 18.05 -33.18 -14.53
CA SER A 1029 18.44 -34.14 -15.55
C SER A 1029 17.60 -35.42 -15.46
N SER A 1030 17.04 -35.85 -16.59
CA SER A 1030 16.41 -37.18 -16.74
C SER A 1030 17.41 -38.33 -16.91
N GLU A 1031 18.71 -38.04 -16.88
CA GLU A 1031 19.81 -39.00 -17.08
C GLU A 1031 20.65 -39.26 -15.82
N LEU A 1032 20.48 -38.45 -14.77
CA LEU A 1032 21.31 -38.48 -13.56
C LEU A 1032 20.45 -38.67 -12.31
N TRP A 1033 20.77 -39.67 -11.49
CA TRP A 1033 20.11 -39.88 -10.20
C TRP A 1033 20.58 -38.87 -9.14
N SER A 1034 21.86 -38.51 -9.15
CA SER A 1034 22.47 -37.54 -8.22
C SER A 1034 21.71 -36.22 -8.14
N ASP A 1035 21.33 -35.67 -9.30
CA ASP A 1035 20.55 -34.43 -9.44
C ASP A 1035 19.24 -34.49 -8.62
N TYR A 1036 18.50 -35.60 -8.70
CA TYR A 1036 17.29 -35.84 -7.91
C TYR A 1036 17.60 -36.04 -6.41
N GLN A 1037 18.71 -36.71 -6.08
CA GLN A 1037 19.07 -37.03 -4.70
C GLN A 1037 19.59 -35.80 -3.91
N PHE A 1038 20.27 -34.84 -4.55
CA PHE A 1038 20.65 -33.58 -3.87
C PHE A 1038 19.43 -32.74 -3.47
N PHE A 1039 18.35 -32.76 -4.27
CA PHE A 1039 17.06 -32.18 -3.86
C PHE A 1039 16.51 -32.87 -2.59
N ARG A 1040 16.53 -34.21 -2.52
CA ARG A 1040 16.11 -34.96 -1.31
C ARG A 1040 17.00 -34.69 -0.09
N LEU A 1041 18.31 -34.56 -0.27
CA LEU A 1041 19.24 -34.21 0.81
C LEU A 1041 18.97 -32.81 1.38
N THR A 1042 18.49 -31.88 0.55
CA THR A 1042 18.13 -30.51 1.00
C THR A 1042 16.97 -30.52 2.00
N GLN A 1043 15.97 -31.39 1.81
CA GLN A 1043 14.88 -31.59 2.77
C GLN A 1043 15.38 -32.16 4.11
N ARG A 1044 16.38 -33.05 4.09
CA ARG A 1044 17.00 -33.57 5.33
C ARG A 1044 17.76 -32.49 6.07
N LEU A 1045 18.49 -31.62 5.36
CA LEU A 1045 19.27 -30.53 5.95
C LEU A 1045 18.38 -29.54 6.72
N ALA A 1046 17.20 -29.20 6.18
CA ALA A 1046 16.24 -28.30 6.80
C ALA A 1046 15.73 -28.74 8.19
N HIS A 1047 15.90 -30.01 8.56
CA HIS A 1047 15.44 -30.59 9.82
C HIS A 1047 16.57 -31.10 10.74
N LEU A 1048 17.85 -30.84 10.40
CA LEU A 1048 19.01 -31.36 11.14
C LEU A 1048 20.02 -30.23 11.52
N PRO A 1049 19.64 -29.29 12.40
CA PRO A 1049 20.53 -28.17 12.79
C PRO A 1049 21.83 -28.61 13.46
N GLU A 1050 21.83 -29.79 14.11
CA GLU A 1050 23.00 -30.39 14.76
C GLU A 1050 24.13 -30.72 13.76
N LEU A 1051 23.80 -31.02 12.49
CA LEU A 1051 24.81 -31.30 11.45
C LEU A 1051 25.68 -30.08 11.11
N VAL A 1052 25.15 -28.87 11.28
CA VAL A 1052 25.94 -27.63 11.05
C VAL A 1052 26.95 -27.40 12.19
N GLN A 1053 26.71 -27.96 13.37
CA GLN A 1053 27.71 -27.97 14.45
C GLN A 1053 28.75 -29.08 14.22
N ALA A 1054 28.31 -30.26 13.76
CA ALA A 1054 29.20 -31.37 13.43
C ALA A 1054 30.13 -31.09 12.23
N SER A 1055 29.72 -30.24 11.28
CA SER A 1055 30.52 -29.88 10.09
C SER A 1055 31.80 -29.09 10.40
N GLN A 1056 31.93 -28.51 11.61
CA GLN A 1056 32.97 -27.53 11.96
C GLN A 1056 33.04 -26.32 11.01
N GLY A 1057 31.92 -25.93 10.39
CA GLY A 1057 31.88 -24.83 9.42
C GLY A 1057 32.54 -25.14 8.08
N ARG A 1058 32.68 -26.43 7.73
CA ARG A 1058 33.20 -26.90 6.44
C ARG A 1058 32.09 -27.06 5.42
N SER A 1059 32.47 -27.06 4.14
CA SER A 1059 31.54 -27.30 3.02
C SER A 1059 32.10 -28.33 2.04
N PHE A 1060 31.20 -29.02 1.35
CA PHE A 1060 31.49 -30.26 0.62
C PHE A 1060 31.10 -30.10 -0.84
N HIS A 1061 32.07 -30.22 -1.74
CA HIS A 1061 31.90 -30.02 -3.17
C HIS A 1061 31.99 -31.37 -3.91
N PHE A 1062 30.90 -31.74 -4.55
CA PHE A 1062 30.72 -33.00 -5.27
C PHE A 1062 30.84 -32.79 -6.77
N ARG A 1063 31.81 -33.47 -7.40
CA ARG A 1063 31.86 -33.67 -8.85
C ARG A 1063 31.28 -35.04 -9.16
N VAL A 1064 30.09 -35.05 -9.77
CA VAL A 1064 29.44 -36.28 -10.18
C VAL A 1064 29.98 -36.70 -11.53
N SER A 1065 30.44 -37.94 -11.63
CA SER A 1065 30.70 -38.60 -12.91
C SER A 1065 29.62 -39.64 -13.23
N GLN A 1066 29.53 -40.02 -14.49
CA GLN A 1066 28.75 -41.18 -14.94
C GLN A 1066 29.61 -41.93 -15.94
N ALA A 1067 29.94 -43.19 -15.64
CA ALA A 1067 30.89 -43.99 -16.43
C ALA A 1067 32.25 -43.26 -16.63
N GLY A 1068 32.71 -42.55 -15.60
CA GLY A 1068 34.00 -41.84 -15.58
C GLY A 1068 34.01 -40.46 -16.27
N GLN A 1069 32.96 -40.07 -16.99
CA GLN A 1069 32.84 -38.71 -17.55
C GLN A 1069 32.18 -37.76 -16.54
N PRO A 1070 32.67 -36.53 -16.32
CA PRO A 1070 32.01 -35.57 -15.43
C PRO A 1070 30.66 -35.12 -16.02
N ARG A 1071 29.63 -35.02 -15.17
CA ARG A 1071 28.24 -34.74 -15.60
C ARG A 1071 27.58 -33.58 -14.86
N SER A 1072 27.76 -33.46 -13.55
CA SER A 1072 27.23 -32.33 -12.77
C SER A 1072 28.13 -32.00 -11.57
N GLU A 1073 28.06 -30.75 -11.12
CA GLU A 1073 28.76 -30.26 -9.93
C GLU A 1073 27.76 -29.72 -8.92
N TRP A 1074 27.98 -30.06 -7.65
CA TRP A 1074 27.07 -29.82 -6.54
C TRP A 1074 27.82 -29.40 -5.28
N THR A 1075 27.25 -28.52 -4.46
CA THR A 1075 27.84 -28.09 -3.19
C THR A 1075 26.83 -28.22 -2.06
N ILE A 1076 27.24 -28.87 -0.97
CA ILE A 1076 26.55 -28.85 0.32
C ILE A 1076 27.34 -27.92 1.23
N ASP A 1077 26.75 -26.78 1.55
CA ASP A 1077 27.37 -25.68 2.27
C ASP A 1077 26.93 -25.66 3.73
N LEU A 1078 27.79 -26.11 4.64
CA LEU A 1078 27.53 -26.18 6.08
C LEU A 1078 28.43 -25.20 6.86
N SER A 1079 28.90 -24.15 6.18
CA SER A 1079 29.74 -23.08 6.73
C SER A 1079 29.01 -22.13 7.67
N THR A 1080 27.70 -21.96 7.46
CA THR A 1080 26.83 -21.05 8.23
C THR A 1080 25.47 -21.71 8.49
N PRO A 1081 24.90 -21.64 9.71
CA PRO A 1081 23.52 -22.07 9.95
C PRO A 1081 22.54 -21.17 9.17
N PRO A 1082 21.46 -21.72 8.59
CA PRO A 1082 20.97 -23.10 8.65
C PRO A 1082 21.60 -24.09 7.64
N GLY A 1083 22.56 -23.67 6.82
CA GLY A 1083 23.16 -24.46 5.73
C GLY A 1083 22.39 -24.36 4.41
N ALA A 1084 23.02 -24.76 3.31
CA ALA A 1084 22.43 -24.72 1.96
C ALA A 1084 22.93 -25.85 1.05
N VAL A 1085 22.18 -26.12 -0.03
CA VAL A 1085 22.60 -27.00 -1.14
C VAL A 1085 22.37 -26.24 -2.45
N TYR A 1086 23.34 -26.28 -3.37
CA TYR A 1086 23.24 -25.63 -4.68
C TYR A 1086 24.13 -26.30 -5.74
N ARG A 1087 23.81 -26.09 -7.03
CA ARG A 1087 24.67 -26.49 -8.16
C ARG A 1087 25.93 -25.63 -8.25
N GLY A 1088 27.01 -26.22 -8.76
CA GLY A 1088 28.29 -25.56 -9.04
C GLY A 1088 29.22 -25.38 -7.83
N ALA A 1089 30.34 -24.70 -8.05
CA ALA A 1089 31.42 -24.54 -7.09
C ALA A 1089 31.05 -23.71 -5.84
N PRO A 1090 31.73 -23.92 -4.69
CA PRO A 1090 31.37 -23.28 -3.42
C PRO A 1090 31.67 -21.77 -3.39
N LYS A 1091 30.86 -21.02 -2.64
CA LYS A 1091 30.91 -19.55 -2.58
C LYS A 1091 31.40 -19.07 -1.21
N ASN A 1092 32.52 -18.32 -1.19
CA ASN A 1092 33.14 -17.70 0.00
C ASN A 1092 33.62 -18.67 1.12
N ILE A 1093 34.53 -19.62 0.83
CA ILE A 1093 34.89 -20.66 1.82
C ILE A 1093 36.41 -20.86 1.97
N GLY A 1094 36.90 -20.92 3.22
CA GLY A 1094 38.31 -21.15 3.57
C GLY A 1094 38.70 -22.61 3.87
N LYS A 1095 37.74 -23.54 3.91
CA LYS A 1095 37.93 -24.99 4.06
C LYS A 1095 36.85 -25.76 3.28
N VAL A 1096 37.25 -26.42 2.19
CA VAL A 1096 36.37 -27.24 1.34
C VAL A 1096 36.86 -28.68 1.32
N CYS A 1097 35.95 -29.65 1.37
CA CYS A 1097 36.22 -31.04 1.04
C CYS A 1097 35.71 -31.34 -0.38
N GLU A 1098 36.63 -31.65 -1.29
CA GLU A 1098 36.35 -32.02 -2.67
C GLU A 1098 36.08 -33.53 -2.76
N ILE A 1099 35.02 -33.93 -3.46
CA ILE A 1099 34.54 -35.32 -3.59
C ILE A 1099 34.23 -35.60 -5.06
N THR A 1100 34.93 -36.53 -5.70
CA THR A 1100 34.55 -37.07 -7.02
C THR A 1100 33.97 -38.47 -6.85
N ILE A 1101 32.76 -38.69 -7.35
CA ILE A 1101 31.96 -39.92 -7.14
C ILE A 1101 31.03 -40.19 -8.33
N ASP A 1102 30.71 -41.45 -8.60
CA ASP A 1102 29.77 -41.83 -9.68
C ASP A 1102 28.30 -41.61 -9.25
N ASP A 1103 27.47 -41.24 -10.23
CA ASP A 1103 26.02 -40.98 -10.11
C ASP A 1103 25.26 -42.11 -9.40
N LEU A 1104 25.59 -43.37 -9.71
CA LEU A 1104 24.95 -44.53 -9.09
C LEU A 1104 25.40 -44.74 -7.65
N ALA A 1105 26.66 -44.41 -7.32
CA ALA A 1105 27.14 -44.46 -5.94
C ALA A 1105 26.42 -43.44 -5.06
N ILE A 1106 26.18 -42.20 -5.56
CA ILE A 1106 25.33 -41.21 -4.87
C ILE A 1106 23.90 -41.76 -4.67
N HIS A 1107 23.28 -42.31 -5.73
CA HIS A 1107 21.93 -42.88 -5.63
C HIS A 1107 21.83 -43.93 -4.52
N HIS A 1108 22.69 -44.94 -4.57
CA HIS A 1108 22.64 -46.05 -3.64
C HIS A 1108 22.99 -45.65 -2.20
N LEU A 1109 23.79 -44.58 -2.00
CA LEU A 1109 24.05 -43.97 -0.69
C LEU A 1109 22.83 -43.26 -0.11
N VAL A 1110 22.12 -42.43 -0.88
CA VAL A 1110 21.00 -41.62 -0.34
C VAL A 1110 19.77 -42.48 -0.05
N GLU A 1111 19.54 -43.56 -0.80
CA GLU A 1111 18.53 -44.59 -0.46
C GLU A 1111 19.00 -45.57 0.64
N GLY A 1112 20.24 -45.44 1.15
CA GLY A 1112 20.76 -46.28 2.24
C GLY A 1112 21.04 -47.74 1.86
N SER A 1113 21.17 -48.04 0.56
CA SER A 1113 21.52 -49.37 0.03
C SER A 1113 23.02 -49.65 -0.04
N LEU A 1114 23.85 -48.60 0.02
CA LEU A 1114 25.28 -48.68 0.34
C LEU A 1114 25.52 -48.05 1.73
N THR A 1115 26.57 -48.51 2.42
CA THR A 1115 27.14 -47.73 3.53
C THR A 1115 28.10 -46.70 2.94
N PRO A 1116 28.39 -45.58 3.62
CA PRO A 1116 29.41 -44.64 3.17
C PRO A 1116 30.80 -45.26 3.04
N GLN A 1117 31.14 -46.27 3.84
CA GLN A 1117 32.40 -47.01 3.69
C GLN A 1117 32.49 -47.74 2.34
N THR A 1118 31.38 -48.22 1.78
CA THR A 1118 31.36 -48.84 0.44
C THR A 1118 31.09 -47.83 -0.67
N GLY A 1119 30.15 -46.89 -0.53
CA GLY A 1119 29.84 -45.90 -1.57
C GLY A 1119 30.90 -44.80 -1.76
N PHE A 1120 31.72 -44.49 -0.75
CA PHE A 1120 32.90 -43.61 -0.89
C PHE A 1120 34.23 -44.41 -0.92
N SER A 1121 34.19 -45.72 -1.20
CA SER A 1121 35.41 -46.53 -1.36
C SER A 1121 36.16 -46.13 -2.65
N GLU A 1122 35.47 -46.13 -3.78
CA GLU A 1122 36.00 -45.72 -5.10
C GLU A 1122 35.99 -44.19 -5.32
N ALA A 1123 35.34 -43.43 -4.42
CA ALA A 1123 35.31 -41.97 -4.51
C ALA A 1123 36.68 -41.35 -4.19
N ASN A 1124 37.09 -40.34 -4.96
CA ASN A 1124 38.25 -39.51 -4.65
C ASN A 1124 37.83 -38.38 -3.71
N VAL A 1125 38.52 -38.21 -2.57
CA VAL A 1125 38.09 -37.33 -1.47
C VAL A 1125 39.30 -36.59 -0.90
N SER A 1126 39.28 -35.24 -0.90
CA SER A 1126 40.44 -34.44 -0.47
C SER A 1126 40.68 -34.42 1.04
N ASP A 1127 39.62 -34.59 1.85
CA ASP A 1127 39.68 -34.67 3.32
C ASP A 1127 38.73 -35.78 3.80
N ARG A 1128 39.21 -37.03 3.82
CA ARG A 1128 38.41 -38.18 4.28
C ARG A 1128 37.93 -38.05 5.74
N PRO A 1129 38.72 -37.54 6.71
CA PRO A 1129 38.21 -37.23 8.05
C PRO A 1129 37.05 -36.22 8.06
N ALA A 1130 37.06 -35.20 7.19
CA ALA A 1130 35.94 -34.27 7.09
C ALA A 1130 34.65 -34.94 6.60
N LEU A 1131 34.76 -35.92 5.69
CA LEU A 1131 33.63 -36.67 5.17
C LEU A 1131 32.85 -37.40 6.28
N GLU A 1132 33.52 -37.85 7.35
CA GLU A 1132 32.87 -38.52 8.49
C GLU A 1132 31.79 -37.66 9.16
N GLY A 1133 31.98 -36.32 9.19
CA GLY A 1133 30.99 -35.37 9.71
C GLY A 1133 29.74 -35.21 8.84
N LEU A 1134 29.80 -35.57 7.55
CA LEU A 1134 28.67 -35.48 6.61
C LEU A 1134 27.79 -36.76 6.62
N MET A 1135 28.30 -37.87 7.13
CA MET A 1135 27.66 -39.19 7.06
C MET A 1135 26.23 -39.24 7.65
N PRO A 1136 25.88 -38.54 8.74
CA PRO A 1136 24.51 -38.57 9.27
C PRO A 1136 23.47 -37.98 8.30
N LEU A 1137 23.85 -37.09 7.37
CA LEU A 1137 22.94 -36.56 6.35
C LEU A 1137 22.46 -37.66 5.38
N PHE A 1138 23.37 -38.56 5.00
CA PHE A 1138 23.09 -39.73 4.16
C PHE A 1138 22.38 -40.83 4.96
N PHE A 1139 22.82 -41.08 6.20
CA PHE A 1139 22.32 -42.17 7.04
C PHE A 1139 20.99 -41.90 7.77
N SER A 1140 20.51 -40.65 7.82
CA SER A 1140 19.31 -40.29 8.58
C SER A 1140 18.08 -41.11 8.15
N LYS A 1141 17.73 -42.11 8.97
CA LYS A 1141 16.50 -42.92 8.84
C LYS A 1141 15.25 -42.17 9.33
N ALA A 1142 15.27 -40.83 9.30
CA ALA A 1142 14.07 -40.03 9.46
C ALA A 1142 13.08 -40.39 8.34
N LYS A 1143 12.00 -41.09 8.71
CA LYS A 1143 10.85 -41.30 7.83
C LYS A 1143 10.06 -40.00 7.74
N LEU A 1144 10.45 -39.16 6.76
CA LEU A 1144 9.61 -38.11 6.20
C LEU A 1144 8.51 -38.73 5.33
#